data_AF-A0AAV4LQA9-F1
#
_entry.id   AF-A0AAV4LQA9-F1
#
_cell.length_a   1.000
_cell.length_b   1.000
_cell.length_c   1.000
_cell.angle_alpha   90.00
_cell.angle_beta   90.00
_cell.angle_gamma   90.00
#
_symmetry.space_group_name_H-M   'P 1'
#
loop_
_entity.id
_entity.type
_entity.pdbx_description
1 polymer ?
#
loop_
_entity_poly.entity_id
_entity_poly.type
_entity_poly.pdbx_seq_one_letter_code
_entity_poly.pdbx_strand_id
1 'polypeptide(L)'
;MRLCAWQPASSRAWWRAAATLLAAAALLAPAPTPAIRTCPAANRRQAGEQLAHVSAQGGLSQPEPAKVGVRIGSKATAFVPGTRRTAHGTAIRIHRSQNLLAEQDDVVSEAESDSELPPDDLGTEPADAPLGMPVARDARYSSDDIVVLQGLDAVRKRPGMYIGNTGESGVHQLLFEILDNSVDEYLAGACNRITVTLRADGSAEVADNGRGIPCEISEKTGLSGLETVLTVLHSGGKFNDAAPQTPDDQQDEFYDTVVSRKFRSRQVRGLRKKLKDASNAPYEYSSGLHGVGLSVVNALSRWLRAEVYKGTKVYSMELSQGRVVSPLSVSKGPKRTGTCISFFPDYDGVFKIHHDHVADGPCRGCSEAFKHDTVRTRVEELSYVNPLLTLRLVDERRANEDGTVWEETFMHRGGTREFLQDMIKDRTPLYKAANIINIRGKSNGVEVETSLSWSADPGAAHLRGFANNVSTVAGTHIDGLKAAITKAVNHCCRRAGYFKAKAPPLSGDFIREGLTAIVSVKLMAAEFDGQTKSKLGNQVARTAVERIVSYQMTEILEKHPQLLLAIYNKSLAARKAFEAAKHAKELVQQKNANFLTTGLPAKLSDCTSNDVDATEIFIVEGESAAGNAKQARNRRFQAVLPLKGKILNIEKIHSDLKVMENEEIKLLISSLGLAVNPRTWRQDTLAHVETMVPTGTQEIVLGETADGGQIVSPLPALPLRYGKIILLTDADVDGAHLRILLLGLLFRICPQLYEHGRVYIACPPLYRITNLRRAASGKGDGPNRSAYTYAWSDAELPEALGCDMGGVADSPSAPVDKPAGQIGERPVHRLSDAKGLSVQRFKGLGEMMAQQLWDTTMDPDKRVLRRISVQDGMRASKMLELLMGSDVQSRKEFIFAHADTFQLQDLDR
;
A
#
# COMPACT_ATOMS: atom_id res chain seq x y z
N MET A 1 14.71 -56.42 -1.71
CA MET A 1 15.96 -56.54 -2.52
C MET A 1 16.54 -55.13 -2.63
N ARG A 2 17.79 -54.92 -2.19
CA ARG A 2 18.98 -54.60 -3.03
C ARG A 2 18.78 -53.36 -3.94
N LEU A 3 19.38 -52.21 -3.61
CA LEU A 3 20.72 -51.71 -4.04
C LEU A 3 20.70 -51.19 -5.50
N CYS A 4 21.30 -50.07 -5.92
CA CYS A 4 22.21 -49.04 -5.34
C CYS A 4 21.65 -47.62 -5.73
N ALA A 5 21.89 -46.49 -5.05
CA ALA A 5 23.14 -45.80 -4.68
C ALA A 5 24.03 -45.36 -5.88
N TRP A 6 24.10 -44.06 -6.14
CA TRP A 6 25.23 -43.39 -6.84
C TRP A 6 25.34 -41.92 -6.39
N GLN A 7 26.56 -41.40 -6.34
CA GLN A 7 26.90 -40.04 -5.86
C GLN A 7 27.35 -39.13 -7.04
N PRO A 8 27.50 -37.80 -6.84
CA PRO A 8 27.55 -36.85 -7.95
C PRO A 8 28.89 -36.82 -8.70
N ALA A 9 28.82 -36.56 -10.01
CA ALA A 9 29.97 -36.27 -10.86
C ALA A 9 30.08 -34.76 -11.15
N SER A 10 31.31 -34.26 -11.26
CA SER A 10 31.64 -32.83 -11.23
C SER A 10 31.22 -32.01 -12.45
N SER A 11 30.96 -30.71 -12.22
CA SER A 11 30.74 -29.68 -13.22
C SER A 11 31.90 -29.52 -14.23
N ARG A 12 31.71 -30.01 -15.47
CA ARG A 12 32.51 -29.61 -16.66
C ARG A 12 31.91 -29.97 -18.04
N ALA A 13 30.77 -30.66 -18.12
CA ALA A 13 30.27 -31.25 -19.36
C ALA A 13 29.48 -30.33 -20.31
N TRP A 14 28.80 -29.29 -19.81
CA TRP A 14 27.83 -28.52 -20.62
C TRP A 14 28.44 -27.50 -21.60
N TRP A 15 29.69 -27.10 -21.42
CA TRP A 15 30.36 -26.07 -22.25
C TRP A 15 30.92 -26.57 -23.59
N ARG A 16 30.62 -27.81 -24.02
CA ARG A 16 31.12 -28.39 -25.29
C ARG A 16 30.05 -28.74 -26.33
N ALA A 17 28.77 -28.50 -26.05
CA ALA A 17 27.67 -28.78 -26.99
C ALA A 17 27.18 -27.54 -27.79
N ALA A 18 27.53 -26.31 -27.38
CA ALA A 18 27.03 -25.08 -27.99
C ALA A 18 27.93 -24.51 -29.11
N ALA A 19 29.13 -25.05 -29.31
CA ALA A 19 30.18 -24.45 -30.14
C ALA A 19 30.20 -24.93 -31.61
N THR A 20 29.13 -25.59 -32.10
CA THR A 20 29.15 -26.33 -33.37
C THR A 20 28.04 -25.92 -34.36
N LEU A 21 27.45 -24.74 -34.18
CA LEU A 21 26.33 -24.25 -35.01
C LEU A 21 26.45 -22.77 -35.44
N LEU A 22 27.65 -22.18 -35.37
CA LEU A 22 27.87 -20.75 -35.64
C LEU A 22 29.17 -20.46 -36.43
N ALA A 23 29.53 -21.32 -37.39
CA ALA A 23 30.68 -21.10 -38.29
C ALA A 23 30.51 -21.79 -39.66
N ALA A 24 29.74 -21.18 -40.56
CA ALA A 24 29.73 -21.52 -42.00
C ALA A 24 29.50 -20.25 -42.83
N ALA A 25 30.36 -19.99 -43.81
CA ALA A 25 30.30 -18.81 -44.69
C ALA A 25 29.09 -18.90 -45.66
N ALA A 26 28.38 -17.84 -46.07
CA ALA A 26 28.76 -16.47 -46.45
C ALA A 26 29.53 -16.37 -47.79
N LEU A 27 28.78 -16.13 -48.90
CA LEU A 27 29.31 -15.57 -50.16
C LEU A 27 28.17 -15.14 -51.11
N LEU A 28 28.52 -14.27 -52.08
CA LEU A 28 27.78 -13.80 -53.27
C LEU A 28 26.62 -12.78 -53.11
N ALA A 29 26.85 -11.60 -53.70
CA ALA A 29 25.88 -10.67 -54.26
C ALA A 29 26.29 -10.39 -55.74
N PRO A 30 25.42 -9.84 -56.63
CA PRO A 30 25.47 -8.40 -56.92
C PRO A 30 24.11 -7.79 -57.38
N ALA A 31 24.15 -6.58 -57.99
CA ALA A 31 23.03 -5.81 -58.59
C ALA A 31 23.51 -5.14 -59.92
N PRO A 32 22.87 -4.11 -60.55
CA PRO A 32 21.46 -3.64 -60.59
C PRO A 32 20.90 -3.32 -62.03
N THR A 33 19.60 -2.97 -62.15
CA THR A 33 18.94 -2.19 -63.27
C THR A 33 18.89 -2.82 -64.69
N PRO A 34 18.07 -2.36 -65.69
CA PRO A 34 17.33 -1.07 -65.85
C PRO A 34 15.80 -1.18 -66.09
N ALA A 35 15.15 -0.12 -66.62
CA ALA A 35 13.69 0.09 -66.71
C ALA A 35 13.16 0.27 -68.15
N ILE A 36 11.82 0.25 -68.39
CA ILE A 36 11.10 0.99 -69.47
C ILE A 36 9.54 0.90 -69.42
N ARG A 37 8.86 2.01 -69.77
CA ARG A 37 7.47 2.23 -70.32
C ARG A 37 6.13 1.97 -69.54
N THR A 38 5.50 3.10 -69.18
CA THR A 38 4.12 3.61 -69.52
C THR A 38 2.78 2.97 -69.06
N CYS A 39 1.95 3.85 -68.45
CA CYS A 39 0.49 4.09 -68.55
C CYS A 39 -0.30 3.51 -69.78
N PRO A 40 -1.66 3.35 -69.73
CA PRO A 40 -2.62 4.36 -69.20
C PRO A 40 -3.89 3.86 -68.45
N ALA A 41 -4.86 4.77 -68.26
CA ALA A 41 -5.98 4.73 -67.32
C ALA A 41 -7.37 4.39 -67.92
N ALA A 42 -8.38 4.39 -67.04
CA ALA A 42 -9.77 4.89 -67.24
C ALA A 42 -10.98 3.91 -67.24
N ASN A 43 -11.87 4.14 -66.26
CA ASN A 43 -13.36 4.13 -66.33
C ASN A 43 -14.14 3.15 -67.22
N ARG A 44 -14.91 2.24 -66.58
CA ARG A 44 -16.40 2.12 -66.56
C ARG A 44 -16.78 0.91 -65.68
N ARG A 45 -17.78 0.92 -64.76
CA ARG A 45 -19.24 1.23 -64.76
C ARG A 45 -20.14 0.05 -65.16
N GLN A 46 -21.24 -0.09 -64.40
CA GLN A 46 -22.36 -1.06 -64.53
C GLN A 46 -21.96 -2.51 -64.17
N ALA A 47 -22.68 -3.25 -63.30
CA ALA A 47 -24.12 -3.57 -63.21
C ALA A 47 -24.56 -4.58 -64.30
N GLY A 48 -25.38 -5.59 -64.00
CA GLY A 48 -26.05 -5.97 -62.74
C GLY A 48 -26.83 -7.29 -62.94
N GLU A 49 -27.99 -7.44 -62.30
CA GLU A 49 -29.02 -8.48 -62.61
C GLU A 49 -28.65 -9.94 -62.19
N GLN A 50 -29.59 -10.87 -61.90
CA GLN A 50 -31.03 -10.82 -61.61
C GLN A 50 -31.51 -12.12 -60.91
N LEU A 51 -32.49 -12.03 -59.98
CA LEU A 51 -33.51 -13.07 -59.62
C LEU A 51 -32.98 -14.47 -59.14
N ALA A 52 -33.76 -15.43 -58.61
CA ALA A 52 -35.20 -15.68 -58.35
C ALA A 52 -35.33 -16.69 -57.15
N HIS A 53 -36.46 -17.15 -56.57
CA HIS A 53 -37.91 -16.85 -56.61
C HIS A 53 -38.64 -17.49 -55.39
N VAL A 54 -40.00 -17.64 -55.43
CA VAL A 54 -40.86 -18.68 -54.76
C VAL A 54 -40.72 -18.86 -53.22
N SER A 55 -41.57 -18.27 -52.35
CA SER A 55 -43.03 -18.51 -52.03
C SER A 55 -43.27 -19.76 -51.14
N ALA A 56 -44.37 -19.97 -50.39
CA ALA A 56 -45.60 -19.25 -49.97
C ALA A 56 -46.13 -19.99 -48.69
N GLN A 57 -47.09 -19.58 -47.84
CA GLN A 57 -47.98 -18.43 -47.54
C GLN A 57 -48.35 -18.60 -46.02
N GLY A 58 -49.18 -17.84 -45.27
CA GLY A 58 -50.12 -16.71 -45.38
C GLY A 58 -50.80 -16.55 -43.99
N GLY A 59 -51.73 -15.64 -43.67
CA GLY A 59 -52.38 -14.51 -44.35
C GLY A 59 -53.47 -13.88 -43.45
N LEU A 60 -54.10 -12.77 -43.89
CA LEU A 60 -55.22 -12.01 -43.25
C LEU A 60 -54.86 -11.20 -41.96
N SER A 61 -55.40 -10.00 -41.71
CA SER A 61 -56.15 -9.06 -42.58
C SER A 61 -56.07 -7.59 -42.07
N GLN A 62 -56.29 -6.64 -42.99
CA GLN A 62 -56.34 -5.17 -42.79
C GLN A 62 -57.75 -4.67 -42.35
N PRO A 63 -58.05 -3.36 -42.07
CA PRO A 63 -57.56 -2.14 -42.75
C PRO A 63 -57.28 -0.87 -41.90
N GLU A 64 -56.92 0.21 -42.61
CA GLU A 64 -56.73 1.61 -42.14
C GLU A 64 -58.05 2.46 -42.24
N PRO A 65 -58.03 3.80 -42.42
CA PRO A 65 -57.46 4.90 -41.62
C PRO A 65 -58.50 6.00 -41.24
N ALA A 66 -58.13 6.97 -40.40
CA ALA A 66 -58.77 8.30 -40.39
C ALA A 66 -57.83 9.44 -39.96
N LYS A 67 -57.96 10.61 -40.59
CA LYS A 67 -57.32 11.88 -40.18
C LYS A 67 -58.38 12.81 -39.57
N VAL A 68 -58.06 13.48 -38.47
CA VAL A 68 -58.69 14.75 -38.07
C VAL A 68 -57.60 15.69 -37.58
N GLY A 69 -57.69 16.98 -37.93
CA GLY A 69 -56.82 18.01 -37.40
C GLY A 69 -57.51 19.37 -37.46
N VAL A 70 -57.37 20.19 -36.42
CA VAL A 70 -57.96 21.54 -36.35
C VAL A 70 -56.91 22.58 -35.95
N ARG A 71 -57.09 23.74 -36.54
CA ARG A 71 -56.23 24.93 -36.64
C ARG A 71 -55.97 25.68 -35.32
N ILE A 72 -54.78 26.31 -35.29
CA ILE A 72 -54.50 27.72 -34.96
C ILE A 72 -55.03 28.28 -33.62
N GLY A 73 -54.10 28.80 -32.81
CA GLY A 73 -54.37 29.82 -31.80
C GLY A 73 -53.10 30.63 -31.51
N SER A 74 -53.11 31.94 -31.76
CA SER A 74 -51.96 32.82 -31.56
C SER A 74 -52.26 33.97 -30.60
N LYS A 75 -51.28 34.33 -29.74
CA LYS A 75 -50.88 35.71 -29.38
C LYS A 75 -49.74 35.70 -28.35
N ALA A 76 -49.21 36.89 -28.03
CA ALA A 76 -47.95 37.13 -27.32
C ALA A 76 -48.15 37.83 -25.95
N THR A 77 -47.12 38.58 -25.51
CA THR A 77 -47.10 39.60 -24.43
C THR A 77 -47.24 39.14 -22.95
N ALA A 78 -46.08 38.85 -22.32
CA ALA A 78 -45.38 39.65 -21.28
C ALA A 78 -46.11 40.34 -20.08
N PHE A 79 -45.29 40.67 -19.06
CA PHE A 79 -45.50 41.58 -17.89
C PHE A 79 -46.22 41.10 -16.58
N VAL A 80 -45.41 40.58 -15.63
CA VAL A 80 -45.01 41.21 -14.32
C VAL A 80 -45.83 42.44 -13.82
N PRO A 81 -46.15 42.65 -12.50
CA PRO A 81 -46.38 41.72 -11.36
C PRO A 81 -47.56 42.10 -10.38
N GLY A 82 -47.89 41.20 -9.42
CA GLY A 82 -47.99 41.57 -7.99
C GLY A 82 -49.36 41.74 -7.25
N THR A 83 -49.36 41.37 -5.94
CA THR A 83 -50.32 41.73 -4.85
C THR A 83 -51.75 41.11 -4.88
N ARG A 84 -52.50 40.89 -3.77
CA ARG A 84 -52.29 41.03 -2.29
C ARG A 84 -53.35 40.25 -1.46
N ARG A 85 -52.96 39.69 -0.28
CA ARG A 85 -53.78 39.39 0.95
C ARG A 85 -54.92 38.34 0.81
N THR A 86 -55.46 37.70 1.87
CA THR A 86 -55.59 37.95 3.34
C THR A 86 -55.19 36.69 4.18
N ALA A 87 -54.55 36.78 5.36
CA ALA A 87 -55.06 36.87 6.77
C ALA A 87 -55.69 35.56 7.33
N HIS A 88 -55.54 35.12 8.60
CA HIS A 88 -54.80 35.53 9.83
C HIS A 88 -54.16 34.27 10.48
N GLY A 89 -53.02 34.32 11.21
CA GLY A 89 -52.90 34.62 12.66
C GLY A 89 -52.31 33.39 13.39
N THR A 90 -51.55 33.44 14.50
CA THR A 90 -51.10 34.54 15.39
C THR A 90 -49.74 34.17 16.05
N ALA A 91 -49.07 35.15 16.69
CA ALA A 91 -47.78 35.19 17.42
C ALA A 91 -47.39 33.95 18.28
N ILE A 92 -46.14 33.74 18.74
CA ILE A 92 -45.12 34.65 19.34
C ILE A 92 -43.70 34.19 18.90
N ARG A 93 -42.73 34.97 18.39
CA ARG A 93 -42.11 36.31 18.63
C ARG A 93 -41.01 36.36 19.75
N ILE A 94 -39.71 36.53 19.44
CA ILE A 94 -38.95 37.75 19.00
C ILE A 94 -38.43 38.59 20.21
N HIS A 95 -37.19 39.11 20.29
CA HIS A 95 -36.04 39.15 19.36
C HIS A 95 -34.67 39.48 20.02
N ARG A 96 -33.60 39.33 19.22
CA ARG A 96 -32.39 40.17 19.05
C ARG A 96 -32.24 41.48 19.87
N SER A 97 -30.97 41.84 20.08
CA SER A 97 -30.42 43.16 19.69
C SER A 97 -29.02 43.00 19.05
N GLN A 98 -28.41 44.08 18.56
CA GLN A 98 -27.13 44.09 17.80
C GLN A 98 -26.11 45.06 18.42
N ASN A 99 -24.84 44.88 18.04
CA ASN A 99 -23.71 45.82 17.99
C ASN A 99 -23.75 47.14 18.81
N LEU A 100 -22.64 47.45 19.49
CA LEU A 100 -21.92 48.74 19.31
C LEU A 100 -20.45 48.64 19.78
N LEU A 101 -19.68 49.69 19.52
CA LEU A 101 -18.23 49.81 19.79
C LEU A 101 -17.96 50.64 21.06
N ALA A 102 -16.86 50.37 21.77
CA ALA A 102 -16.09 51.35 22.55
C ALA A 102 -14.68 50.81 22.89
N GLU A 103 -13.77 51.70 23.27
CA GLU A 103 -12.32 51.48 23.49
C GLU A 103 -11.94 51.49 24.99
N GLN A 104 -10.62 51.47 25.27
CA GLN A 104 -9.92 51.91 26.50
C GLN A 104 -9.75 50.93 27.70
N ASP A 105 -8.56 50.31 27.73
CA ASP A 105 -7.44 50.58 28.68
C ASP A 105 -7.53 50.35 30.21
N ASP A 106 -6.33 50.11 30.75
CA ASP A 106 -5.81 50.30 32.13
C ASP A 106 -6.13 49.35 33.32
N VAL A 107 -5.23 48.35 33.50
CA VAL A 107 -4.09 48.36 34.49
C VAL A 107 -4.32 48.12 36.02
N VAL A 108 -3.33 47.44 36.64
CA VAL A 108 -3.11 46.99 38.06
C VAL A 108 -4.20 46.08 38.69
N SER A 109 -3.96 45.12 39.60
CA SER A 109 -2.94 44.94 40.65
C SER A 109 -3.04 43.53 41.29
N GLU A 110 -2.01 43.12 42.01
CA GLU A 110 -1.94 41.91 42.84
C GLU A 110 -2.67 42.08 44.19
N ALA A 111 -3.13 40.99 44.80
CA ALA A 111 -3.33 40.89 46.24
C ALA A 111 -3.34 39.42 46.70
N GLU A 112 -2.39 39.06 47.57
CA GLU A 112 -2.41 37.79 48.31
C GLU A 112 -3.41 37.87 49.48
N SER A 113 -3.88 36.71 49.97
CA SER A 113 -4.19 36.54 51.42
C SER A 113 -4.40 35.07 51.76
N ASP A 114 -3.55 34.53 52.63
CA ASP A 114 -3.81 33.26 53.31
C ASP A 114 -4.97 33.39 54.31
N SER A 115 -5.66 32.28 54.55
CA SER A 115 -6.25 32.01 55.87
C SER A 115 -6.41 30.51 56.09
N GLU A 116 -5.56 29.96 56.96
CA GLU A 116 -5.78 28.66 57.59
C GLU A 116 -6.98 28.72 58.55
N LEU A 117 -7.62 27.58 58.82
CA LEU A 117 -8.03 27.09 60.16
C LEU A 117 -8.66 25.67 59.97
N PRO A 118 -8.65 24.77 60.99
CA PRO A 118 -8.44 23.35 60.71
C PRO A 118 -9.58 22.44 61.29
N PRO A 119 -9.38 21.27 61.95
CA PRO A 119 -10.22 20.09 61.67
C PRO A 119 -11.23 19.72 62.78
N ASP A 120 -12.15 18.81 62.46
CA ASP A 120 -12.80 17.79 63.32
C ASP A 120 -13.65 16.92 62.34
N ASP A 121 -13.29 15.68 62.01
CA ASP A 121 -13.42 14.43 62.77
C ASP A 121 -14.85 14.05 63.23
N LEU A 122 -15.53 13.24 62.40
CA LEU A 122 -16.54 12.28 62.84
C LEU A 122 -16.52 11.07 61.89
N GLY A 123 -15.87 9.98 62.28
CA GLY A 123 -15.81 8.75 61.50
C GLY A 123 -17.07 7.87 61.57
N THR A 124 -17.33 7.08 60.53
CA THR A 124 -18.08 5.81 60.64
C THR A 124 -17.67 4.84 59.51
N GLU A 125 -17.57 3.56 59.84
CA GLU A 125 -17.02 2.48 59.00
C GLU A 125 -18.01 1.96 57.92
N PRO A 126 -17.56 1.17 56.91
CA PRO A 126 -18.14 1.18 55.57
C PRO A 126 -19.29 0.20 55.31
N ALA A 127 -19.89 0.32 54.12
CA ALA A 127 -20.74 -0.68 53.49
C ALA A 127 -20.09 -1.23 52.20
N ASP A 128 -20.09 -2.54 52.02
CA ASP A 128 -19.35 -3.24 50.96
C ASP A 128 -19.82 -2.92 49.52
N ALA A 129 -18.85 -2.69 48.62
CA ALA A 129 -19.06 -2.64 47.17
C ALA A 129 -17.94 -3.42 46.44
N PRO A 130 -18.09 -4.74 46.22
CA PRO A 130 -17.00 -5.57 45.71
C PRO A 130 -16.92 -5.59 44.17
N LEU A 131 -16.17 -4.66 43.59
CA LEU A 131 -15.57 -4.80 42.25
C LEU A 131 -14.18 -4.15 42.23
N GLY A 132 -13.13 -4.97 42.08
CA GLY A 132 -11.75 -4.50 42.11
C GLY A 132 -11.37 -3.74 40.85
N MET A 133 -11.51 -2.41 40.86
CA MET A 133 -10.70 -1.56 40.00
C MET A 133 -9.22 -1.71 40.39
N PRO A 134 -8.28 -1.66 39.42
CA PRO A 134 -6.87 -1.57 39.75
C PRO A 134 -6.63 -0.26 40.52
N VAL A 135 -6.11 -0.35 41.73
CA VAL A 135 -5.73 0.83 42.52
C VAL A 135 -4.79 1.68 41.68
N ALA A 136 -5.21 2.92 41.37
CA ALA A 136 -4.36 3.87 40.68
C ALA A 136 -3.08 4.05 41.50
N ARG A 137 -1.92 3.81 40.87
CA ARG A 137 -0.65 4.20 41.49
C ARG A 137 -0.66 5.72 41.58
N ASP A 138 -0.22 6.28 42.72
CA ASP A 138 0.05 7.71 42.90
C ASP A 138 1.28 8.17 42.08
N ALA A 139 1.21 7.98 40.77
CA ALA A 139 2.07 8.63 39.81
C ALA A 139 1.67 10.12 39.79
N ARG A 140 2.32 10.89 40.66
CA ARG A 140 2.17 12.35 40.77
C ARG A 140 2.66 13.02 39.49
N TYR A 141 1.83 13.02 38.45
CA TYR A 141 2.08 13.74 37.21
C TYR A 141 2.24 15.23 37.53
N SER A 142 3.42 15.76 37.23
CA SER A 142 3.91 17.06 37.65
C SER A 142 4.31 17.92 36.45
N SER A 143 4.70 19.17 36.72
CA SER A 143 5.38 20.02 35.73
C SER A 143 6.65 19.36 35.17
N ASP A 144 7.32 18.55 35.99
CA ASP A 144 8.68 18.06 35.73
C ASP A 144 8.66 16.83 34.82
N ASP A 145 7.49 16.17 34.69
CA ASP A 145 7.21 15.12 33.71
C ASP A 145 7.02 15.68 32.28
N ILE A 146 6.89 17.01 32.11
CA ILE A 146 6.68 17.67 30.81
C ILE A 146 8.03 17.84 30.09
N VAL A 147 8.48 16.78 29.41
CA VAL A 147 9.74 16.77 28.65
C VAL A 147 9.63 17.64 27.37
N VAL A 148 10.09 18.88 27.46
CA VAL A 148 10.20 19.80 26.31
C VAL A 148 11.39 19.44 25.42
N LEU A 149 11.10 18.84 24.26
CA LEU A 149 12.12 18.52 23.24
C LEU A 149 12.33 19.73 22.31
N GLN A 150 13.54 20.30 22.32
CA GLN A 150 13.90 21.44 21.48
C GLN A 150 14.70 21.02 20.24
N GLY A 151 14.52 21.75 19.13
CA GLY A 151 15.32 21.59 17.91
C GLY A 151 15.30 20.16 17.34
N LEU A 152 16.46 19.68 16.90
CA LEU A 152 16.59 18.40 16.18
C LEU A 152 16.41 17.15 17.06
N ASP A 153 16.52 17.28 18.39
CA ASP A 153 16.27 16.16 19.30
C ASP A 153 14.78 15.74 19.29
N ALA A 154 13.85 16.68 19.01
CA ALA A 154 12.44 16.36 18.76
C ALA A 154 12.25 15.51 17.49
N VAL A 155 12.98 15.83 16.41
CA VAL A 155 12.97 15.06 15.15
C VAL A 155 13.48 13.63 15.39
N ARG A 156 14.61 13.48 16.10
CA ARG A 156 15.18 12.16 16.44
C ARG A 156 14.27 11.33 17.34
N LYS A 157 13.48 11.95 18.23
CA LYS A 157 12.55 11.24 19.12
C LYS A 157 11.24 10.84 18.44
N ARG A 158 10.76 11.60 17.43
CA ARG A 158 9.52 11.33 16.68
C ARG A 158 9.70 11.37 15.15
N PRO A 159 10.62 10.57 14.57
CA PRO A 159 10.97 10.65 13.15
C PRO A 159 9.79 10.45 12.19
N GLY A 160 8.83 9.58 12.52
CA GLY A 160 7.64 9.34 11.69
C GLY A 160 6.80 10.59 11.38
N MET A 161 6.83 11.62 12.24
CA MET A 161 6.15 12.91 11.96
C MET A 161 6.81 13.69 10.81
N TYR A 162 8.10 13.47 10.57
CA TYR A 162 8.92 14.24 9.62
C TYR A 162 9.27 13.48 8.33
N ILE A 163 9.24 12.15 8.35
CA ILE A 163 9.54 11.29 7.18
C ILE A 163 8.48 10.20 6.94
N GLY A 164 7.34 10.26 7.61
CA GLY A 164 6.22 9.32 7.49
C GLY A 164 6.43 7.99 8.24
N ASN A 165 7.58 7.34 8.07
CA ASN A 165 7.93 6.09 8.77
C ASN A 165 9.45 5.93 8.94
N THR A 166 9.86 4.91 9.70
CA THR A 166 11.27 4.55 9.97
C THR A 166 11.71 3.25 9.27
N GLY A 167 10.94 2.78 8.27
CA GLY A 167 11.29 1.65 7.42
C GLY A 167 12.03 2.09 6.15
N GLU A 168 12.07 1.22 5.14
CA GLU A 168 12.81 1.48 3.90
C GLU A 168 12.36 2.76 3.20
N SER A 169 11.04 3.06 3.12
CA SER A 169 10.56 4.26 2.45
C SER A 169 10.91 5.57 3.19
N GLY A 170 11.05 5.53 4.52
CA GLY A 170 11.60 6.66 5.28
C GLY A 170 13.05 7.00 4.92
N VAL A 171 13.88 5.97 4.68
CA VAL A 171 15.28 6.14 4.23
C VAL A 171 15.32 6.79 2.84
N HIS A 172 14.45 6.38 1.92
CA HIS A 172 14.33 7.00 0.60
C HIS A 172 13.87 8.46 0.68
N GLN A 173 12.97 8.80 1.61
CA GLN A 173 12.52 10.18 1.79
C GLN A 173 13.67 11.12 2.14
N LEU A 174 14.67 10.68 2.93
CA LEU A 174 15.87 11.50 3.21
C LEU A 174 16.60 11.89 1.93
N LEU A 175 16.85 10.92 1.04
CA LEU A 175 17.51 11.17 -0.25
C LEU A 175 16.66 12.05 -1.16
N PHE A 176 15.33 11.87 -1.15
CA PHE A 176 14.40 12.64 -1.97
C PHE A 176 14.28 14.10 -1.52
N GLU A 177 14.34 14.41 -0.21
CA GLU A 177 14.40 15.80 0.24
C GLU A 177 15.68 16.51 -0.27
N ILE A 178 16.84 15.85 -0.32
CA ILE A 178 18.05 16.46 -0.89
C ILE A 178 17.89 16.66 -2.41
N LEU A 179 17.43 15.62 -3.12
CA LEU A 179 17.26 15.66 -4.57
C LEU A 179 16.26 16.75 -5.01
N ASP A 180 15.13 16.88 -4.31
CA ASP A 180 14.12 17.91 -4.60
C ASP A 180 14.67 19.33 -4.34
N ASN A 181 15.56 19.52 -3.36
CA ASN A 181 16.27 20.80 -3.15
C ASN A 181 17.23 21.15 -4.31
N SER A 182 18.00 20.18 -4.83
CA SER A 182 18.85 20.40 -6.01
C SER A 182 18.04 20.60 -7.30
N VAL A 183 16.81 20.07 -7.37
CA VAL A 183 15.86 20.31 -8.47
C VAL A 183 15.24 21.72 -8.40
N ASP A 184 15.01 22.28 -7.21
CA ASP A 184 14.59 23.68 -7.05
C ASP A 184 15.63 24.67 -7.62
N GLU A 185 16.93 24.37 -7.53
CA GLU A 185 17.99 25.16 -8.20
C GLU A 185 17.91 25.11 -9.74
N TYR A 186 17.33 24.06 -10.32
CA TYR A 186 17.03 24.00 -11.76
C TYR A 186 15.77 24.80 -12.09
N LEU A 187 14.74 24.77 -11.23
CA LEU A 187 13.56 25.63 -11.38
C LEU A 187 13.92 27.12 -11.31
N ALA A 188 14.88 27.50 -10.46
CA ALA A 188 15.48 28.84 -10.41
C ALA A 188 16.38 29.18 -11.61
N GLY A 189 16.58 28.25 -12.56
CA GLY A 189 17.36 28.47 -13.78
C GLY A 189 18.88 28.49 -13.58
N ALA A 190 19.40 28.01 -12.45
CA ALA A 190 20.83 28.04 -12.14
C ALA A 190 21.52 26.66 -12.28
N CYS A 191 20.85 25.58 -11.88
CA CYS A 191 21.30 24.21 -12.10
C CYS A 191 20.91 23.70 -13.51
N ASN A 192 21.72 22.79 -14.08
CA ASN A 192 21.38 22.00 -15.26
C ASN A 192 21.85 20.53 -15.18
N ARG A 193 22.61 20.16 -14.14
CA ARG A 193 23.08 18.79 -13.90
C ARG A 193 23.04 18.47 -12.41
N ILE A 194 22.44 17.33 -12.08
CA ILE A 194 22.49 16.74 -10.73
C ILE A 194 23.00 15.30 -10.89
N THR A 195 23.87 14.88 -9.97
CA THR A 195 24.33 13.49 -9.84
C THR A 195 23.81 12.94 -8.51
N VAL A 196 23.25 11.75 -8.53
CA VAL A 196 22.89 10.96 -7.35
C VAL A 196 23.81 9.74 -7.32
N THR A 197 24.47 9.50 -6.19
CA THR A 197 25.39 8.37 -6.01
C THR A 197 24.95 7.55 -4.80
N LEU A 198 24.67 6.27 -5.03
CA LEU A 198 24.47 5.29 -3.97
C LEU A 198 25.81 4.59 -3.75
N ARG A 199 26.39 4.76 -2.55
CA ARG A 199 27.77 4.34 -2.29
C ARG A 199 27.87 2.90 -1.78
N ALA A 200 29.06 2.33 -1.94
CA ALA A 200 29.34 0.94 -1.55
C ALA A 200 29.20 0.69 -0.03
N ASP A 201 29.33 1.72 0.81
CA ASP A 201 29.19 1.66 2.27
C ASP A 201 27.72 1.70 2.76
N GLY A 202 26.76 2.08 1.91
CA GLY A 202 25.36 2.32 2.29
C GLY A 202 25.01 3.78 2.58
N SER A 203 25.94 4.71 2.39
CA SER A 203 25.65 6.15 2.31
C SER A 203 25.07 6.54 0.94
N ALA A 204 24.47 7.72 0.87
CA ALA A 204 24.01 8.31 -0.38
C ALA A 204 24.50 9.76 -0.53
N GLU A 205 24.65 10.20 -1.77
CA GLU A 205 25.15 11.52 -2.12
C GLU A 205 24.32 12.15 -3.24
N VAL A 206 24.10 13.47 -3.14
CA VAL A 206 23.52 14.28 -4.20
C VAL A 206 24.43 15.49 -4.46
N ALA A 207 24.82 15.69 -5.72
CA ALA A 207 25.69 16.78 -6.14
C ALA A 207 25.08 17.54 -7.33
N ASP A 208 24.89 18.85 -7.18
CA ASP A 208 24.38 19.76 -8.21
C ASP A 208 25.43 20.75 -8.74
N ASN A 209 25.08 21.46 -9.81
CA ASN A 209 25.88 22.57 -10.35
C ASN A 209 25.18 23.94 -10.25
N GLY A 210 24.32 24.12 -9.25
CA GLY A 210 23.57 25.36 -8.99
C GLY A 210 24.41 26.49 -8.39
N ARG A 211 23.76 27.37 -7.62
CA ARG A 211 24.38 28.55 -6.98
C ARG A 211 25.22 28.19 -5.74
N GLY A 212 24.94 27.02 -5.14
CA GLY A 212 25.48 26.60 -3.85
C GLY A 212 24.81 27.32 -2.67
N ILE A 213 24.52 26.58 -1.59
CA ILE A 213 23.87 27.11 -0.37
C ILE A 213 24.63 28.36 0.16
N PRO A 214 23.95 29.41 0.69
CA PRO A 214 24.63 30.56 1.29
C PRO A 214 25.60 30.15 2.41
N CYS A 215 26.87 30.56 2.31
CA CYS A 215 27.92 30.23 3.29
C CYS A 215 28.37 31.45 4.11
N GLU A 216 27.79 32.63 3.84
CA GLU A 216 27.98 33.84 4.62
C GLU A 216 27.23 33.74 5.96
N ILE A 217 27.69 34.48 6.96
CA ILE A 217 27.06 34.56 8.28
C ILE A 217 25.79 35.42 8.17
N SER A 218 24.67 34.94 8.72
CA SER A 218 23.44 35.72 8.75
C SER A 218 23.40 36.60 9.99
N GLU A 219 23.19 37.91 9.81
CA GLU A 219 22.96 38.88 10.89
C GLU A 219 21.78 38.50 11.81
N LYS A 220 20.84 37.68 11.32
CA LYS A 220 19.65 37.24 12.07
C LYS A 220 19.89 36.02 12.97
N THR A 221 20.84 35.14 12.64
CA THR A 221 21.07 33.89 13.39
C THR A 221 22.46 33.83 14.03
N GLY A 222 23.40 34.67 13.62
CA GLY A 222 24.82 34.60 14.03
C GLY A 222 25.59 33.42 13.44
N LEU A 223 24.91 32.51 12.74
CA LEU A 223 25.47 31.29 12.13
C LEU A 223 25.64 31.48 10.62
N SER A 224 26.41 30.59 9.99
CA SER A 224 26.46 30.54 8.53
C SER A 224 25.10 30.11 7.94
N GLY A 225 24.78 30.53 6.72
CA GLY A 225 23.54 30.12 6.05
C GLY A 225 23.42 28.61 5.86
N LEU A 226 24.55 27.92 5.63
CA LEU A 226 24.64 26.46 5.48
C LEU A 226 24.32 25.75 6.80
N GLU A 227 24.96 26.18 7.88
CA GLU A 227 24.75 25.70 9.24
C GLU A 227 23.32 25.94 9.71
N THR A 228 22.78 27.14 9.44
CA THR A 228 21.39 27.50 9.76
C THR A 228 20.43 26.49 9.11
N VAL A 229 20.54 26.24 7.80
CA VAL A 229 19.65 25.31 7.07
C VAL A 229 19.83 23.84 7.48
N LEU A 230 20.98 23.46 8.04
CA LEU A 230 21.25 22.10 8.52
C LEU A 230 20.90 21.89 10.00
N THR A 231 20.89 22.94 10.84
CA THR A 231 20.70 22.81 12.31
C THR A 231 19.37 23.39 12.81
N VAL A 232 18.82 24.38 12.13
CA VAL A 232 17.61 25.11 12.56
C VAL A 232 16.39 24.61 11.76
N LEU A 233 15.38 24.14 12.47
CA LEU A 233 14.07 23.78 11.90
C LEU A 233 13.39 25.03 11.34
N HIS A 234 12.61 24.87 10.26
CA HIS A 234 11.87 25.96 9.61
C HIS A 234 12.78 27.12 9.15
N SER A 235 13.91 26.78 8.53
CA SER A 235 14.88 27.77 8.03
C SER A 235 15.23 27.56 6.55
N GLY A 236 15.53 28.65 5.84
CA GLY A 236 15.95 28.63 4.43
C GLY A 236 15.34 29.75 3.58
N GLY A 237 15.84 29.91 2.35
CA GLY A 237 15.40 30.96 1.41
C GLY A 237 14.04 30.72 0.74
N LYS A 238 13.22 29.80 1.26
CA LYS A 238 11.94 29.36 0.67
C LYS A 238 10.70 30.03 1.28
N PHE A 239 10.86 30.79 2.36
CA PHE A 239 9.78 31.48 3.08
C PHE A 239 9.53 32.93 2.60
N ASN A 240 10.26 33.41 1.60
CA ASN A 240 10.04 34.75 1.07
C ASN A 240 8.83 34.75 0.15
N ASP A 241 7.64 34.95 0.71
CA ASP A 241 6.40 35.29 -0.01
C ASP A 241 6.50 36.68 -0.65
N ALA A 242 7.42 36.80 -1.62
CA ALA A 242 7.55 37.94 -2.51
C ALA A 242 6.42 37.92 -3.55
N ALA A 243 5.18 38.02 -3.06
CA ALA A 243 3.98 38.14 -3.88
C ALA A 243 4.16 39.33 -4.86
N PRO A 244 4.08 39.11 -6.18
CA PRO A 244 4.21 40.20 -7.15
C PRO A 244 3.06 41.20 -6.98
N GLN A 245 3.36 42.37 -6.40
CA GLN A 245 2.42 43.49 -6.35
C GLN A 245 2.39 44.22 -7.71
N THR A 246 1.77 43.58 -8.71
CA THR A 246 1.41 44.20 -10.00
C THR A 246 -0.10 44.00 -10.27
N PRO A 247 -0.90 45.06 -10.45
CA PRO A 247 -2.35 44.92 -10.66
C PRO A 247 -2.80 44.28 -11.99
N ASP A 248 -1.92 44.18 -12.99
CA ASP A 248 -2.32 44.02 -14.41
C ASP A 248 -2.19 42.59 -15.01
N ASP A 249 -1.48 41.65 -14.38
CA ASP A 249 -1.14 40.34 -14.98
C ASP A 249 -2.29 39.29 -14.96
N GLN A 250 -3.55 39.72 -14.96
CA GLN A 250 -4.74 38.84 -15.02
C GLN A 250 -5.18 38.50 -16.44
N GLN A 251 -4.27 37.99 -17.27
CA GLN A 251 -4.61 37.38 -18.57
C GLN A 251 -4.41 35.86 -18.51
N ASP A 252 -5.48 35.09 -18.72
CA ASP A 252 -5.41 33.63 -18.85
C ASP A 252 -4.68 33.26 -20.16
N GLU A 253 -3.41 32.85 -20.07
CA GLU A 253 -2.66 32.36 -21.22
C GLU A 253 -2.98 30.89 -21.51
N PHE A 254 -3.80 30.65 -22.53
CA PHE A 254 -4.01 29.32 -23.10
C PHE A 254 -2.99 29.05 -24.22
N TYR A 255 -2.10 28.08 -24.02
CA TYR A 255 -1.11 27.71 -25.03
C TYR A 255 -1.66 26.71 -26.06
N ASP A 256 -1.02 26.68 -27.23
CA ASP A 256 -1.45 25.92 -28.41
C ASP A 256 -1.69 24.41 -28.12
N THR A 257 -2.93 23.96 -28.31
CA THR A 257 -3.39 22.60 -27.97
C THR A 257 -2.94 21.58 -29.05
N VAL A 258 -1.84 20.85 -28.82
CA VAL A 258 -1.23 19.98 -29.85
C VAL A 258 -1.71 18.52 -29.78
N VAL A 259 -2.53 18.14 -30.78
CA VAL A 259 -2.76 16.75 -31.18
C VAL A 259 -1.76 16.36 -32.28
N SER A 260 -1.16 15.16 -32.17
CA SER A 260 -0.22 14.55 -33.15
C SER A 260 1.27 14.99 -33.12
N ARG A 261 2.07 14.39 -34.00
CA ARG A 261 3.51 14.06 -33.80
C ARG A 261 4.54 15.21 -33.89
N LYS A 262 4.19 16.41 -34.38
CA LYS A 262 5.18 17.45 -34.76
C LYS A 262 5.50 18.46 -33.65
N PHE A 263 5.94 18.00 -32.48
CA PHE A 263 6.35 18.89 -31.38
C PHE A 263 7.86 19.21 -31.41
N ARG A 264 8.26 20.34 -32.02
CA ARG A 264 9.65 20.87 -31.97
C ARG A 264 9.71 22.40 -32.02
N SER A 265 10.83 22.93 -31.50
CA SER A 265 11.43 24.28 -31.71
C SER A 265 11.17 25.44 -30.73
N ARG A 266 9.96 25.67 -30.19
CA ARG A 266 9.72 26.85 -29.31
C ARG A 266 10.31 26.70 -27.89
N GLN A 267 9.98 25.63 -27.17
CA GLN A 267 10.33 25.44 -25.74
C GLN A 267 11.84 25.56 -25.45
N VAL A 268 12.68 24.87 -26.25
CA VAL A 268 14.16 24.90 -26.12
C VAL A 268 14.74 26.30 -26.32
N ARG A 269 14.10 27.16 -27.12
CA ARG A 269 14.58 28.51 -27.44
C ARG A 269 14.22 29.52 -26.35
N GLY A 270 13.08 29.35 -25.67
CA GLY A 270 12.70 30.13 -24.49
C GLY A 270 13.48 29.75 -23.24
N LEU A 271 13.64 28.45 -22.97
CA LEU A 271 14.34 27.98 -21.76
C LEU A 271 15.82 28.39 -21.77
N ARG A 272 16.49 28.32 -22.94
CA ARG A 272 17.86 28.85 -23.13
C ARG A 272 17.99 30.37 -22.93
N LYS A 273 16.89 31.11 -22.86
CA LYS A 273 16.89 32.54 -22.48
C LYS A 273 16.73 32.69 -20.96
N LYS A 274 15.76 32.03 -20.31
CA LYS A 274 15.65 32.00 -18.84
C LYS A 274 16.98 31.55 -18.18
N LEU A 275 17.62 30.51 -18.71
CA LEU A 275 18.95 30.00 -18.29
C LEU A 275 20.14 30.97 -18.53
N LYS A 276 19.92 32.13 -19.15
CA LYS A 276 20.93 33.20 -19.32
C LYS A 276 20.61 34.43 -18.47
N ASP A 277 19.34 34.71 -18.26
CA ASP A 277 18.86 35.93 -17.60
C ASP A 277 18.76 35.73 -16.05
N ALA A 278 18.84 34.49 -15.56
CA ALA A 278 18.75 34.12 -14.14
C ALA A 278 19.95 34.61 -13.30
N SER A 279 19.80 35.78 -12.67
CA SER A 279 20.76 36.35 -11.71
C SER A 279 20.08 36.74 -10.39
N ASN A 280 20.58 36.19 -9.28
CA ASN A 280 20.21 36.47 -7.87
C ASN A 280 18.73 36.48 -7.43
N ALA A 281 17.77 36.10 -8.28
CA ALA A 281 16.35 36.03 -7.89
C ALA A 281 16.06 34.92 -6.84
N PRO A 282 15.07 35.12 -5.94
CA PRO A 282 14.47 34.05 -5.13
C PRO A 282 13.84 32.94 -5.99
N TYR A 283 13.42 31.83 -5.36
CA TYR A 283 12.74 30.73 -6.06
C TYR A 283 11.34 31.18 -6.55
N GLU A 284 11.08 31.12 -7.87
CA GLU A 284 9.75 31.39 -8.47
C GLU A 284 8.74 30.26 -8.13
N TYR A 285 9.22 29.03 -7.97
CA TYR A 285 8.47 27.84 -7.58
C TYR A 285 9.38 26.94 -6.72
N SER A 286 8.85 26.26 -5.71
CA SER A 286 9.63 25.38 -4.83
C SER A 286 8.85 24.14 -4.36
N SER A 287 9.56 23.02 -4.26
CA SER A 287 9.08 21.70 -3.80
C SER A 287 8.75 21.59 -2.29
N GLY A 288 8.93 22.65 -1.48
CA GLY A 288 8.54 22.57 -0.07
C GLY A 288 8.65 23.87 0.73
N LEU A 289 7.49 24.34 1.23
CA LEU A 289 7.37 25.53 2.07
C LEU A 289 7.91 25.36 3.51
N HIS A 290 7.99 24.14 4.04
CA HIS A 290 8.17 23.95 5.49
C HIS A 290 9.58 24.25 6.04
N GLY A 291 10.61 24.33 5.20
CA GLY A 291 12.00 24.65 5.61
C GLY A 291 12.63 23.66 6.61
N VAL A 292 12.23 22.38 6.58
CA VAL A 292 12.72 21.34 7.52
C VAL A 292 13.55 20.23 6.87
N GLY A 293 13.58 20.15 5.53
CA GLY A 293 14.10 18.97 4.82
C GLY A 293 15.55 18.61 5.17
N LEU A 294 16.51 19.52 4.92
CA LEU A 294 17.93 19.24 5.14
C LEU A 294 18.29 19.11 6.64
N SER A 295 17.60 19.82 7.53
CA SER A 295 17.80 19.70 8.97
C SER A 295 17.21 18.40 9.55
N VAL A 296 16.12 17.87 8.98
CA VAL A 296 15.63 16.50 9.26
C VAL A 296 16.62 15.44 8.76
N VAL A 297 17.19 15.61 7.55
CA VAL A 297 18.24 14.68 7.05
C VAL A 297 19.44 14.67 7.99
N ASN A 298 19.96 15.83 8.41
CA ASN A 298 21.03 15.92 9.40
C ASN A 298 20.65 15.24 10.74
N ALA A 299 19.46 15.53 11.27
CA ALA A 299 18.97 14.92 12.51
C ALA A 299 18.93 13.39 12.47
N LEU A 300 18.48 12.81 11.35
CA LEU A 300 18.27 11.36 11.19
C LEU A 300 19.46 10.63 10.53
N SER A 301 20.60 11.30 10.37
CA SER A 301 21.84 10.72 9.86
C SER A 301 22.87 10.46 10.97
N ARG A 302 23.59 9.34 10.89
CA ARG A 302 24.75 9.05 11.73
C ARG A 302 25.90 10.00 11.40
N TRP A 303 26.09 10.35 10.12
CA TRP A 303 26.92 11.48 9.69
C TRP A 303 26.35 12.13 8.43
N LEU A 304 26.61 13.43 8.27
CA LEU A 304 26.32 14.21 7.08
C LEU A 304 27.49 15.16 6.79
N ARG A 305 27.93 15.19 5.53
CA ARG A 305 28.97 16.09 5.03
C ARG A 305 28.38 16.98 3.95
N ALA A 306 28.56 18.29 4.08
CA ALA A 306 28.10 19.28 3.12
C ALA A 306 29.29 20.06 2.54
N GLU A 307 29.47 19.96 1.22
CA GLU A 307 30.47 20.72 0.47
C GLU A 307 29.78 21.72 -0.47
N VAL A 308 30.07 23.01 -0.31
CA VAL A 308 29.54 24.06 -1.18
C VAL A 308 30.68 24.68 -2.00
N TYR A 309 30.51 24.74 -3.31
CA TYR A 309 31.50 25.30 -4.22
C TYR A 309 31.06 26.69 -4.69
N LYS A 310 31.91 27.70 -4.52
CA LYS A 310 31.66 29.06 -5.03
C LYS A 310 32.92 29.64 -5.66
N GLY A 311 33.01 29.51 -6.98
CA GLY A 311 34.19 29.91 -7.73
C GLY A 311 35.36 28.98 -7.40
N THR A 312 36.46 29.53 -6.88
CA THR A 312 37.64 28.76 -6.44
C THR A 312 37.64 28.43 -4.95
N LYS A 313 36.61 28.85 -4.19
CA LYS A 313 36.43 28.48 -2.78
C LYS A 313 35.59 27.20 -2.68
N VAL A 314 36.02 26.30 -1.80
CA VAL A 314 35.24 25.15 -1.34
C VAL A 314 34.98 25.37 0.15
N TYR A 315 33.71 25.39 0.54
CA TYR A 315 33.29 25.41 1.94
C TYR A 315 32.92 23.99 2.33
N SER A 316 33.38 23.49 3.48
CA SER A 316 33.09 22.13 3.95
C SER A 316 32.73 22.13 5.43
N MET A 317 31.69 21.37 5.77
CA MET A 317 31.15 21.19 7.12
C MET A 317 30.74 19.72 7.31
N GLU A 318 30.98 19.18 8.51
CA GLU A 318 30.60 17.81 8.88
C GLU A 318 29.76 17.82 10.16
N LEU A 319 28.68 17.03 10.15
CA LEU A 319 27.67 16.97 11.19
C LEU A 319 27.33 15.51 11.51
N SER A 320 26.79 15.26 12.70
CA SER A 320 26.37 13.94 13.17
C SER A 320 25.15 14.07 14.07
N GLN A 321 24.09 13.31 13.78
CA GLN A 321 22.87 13.24 14.60
C GLN A 321 22.27 14.62 14.92
N GLY A 322 22.32 15.55 13.95
CA GLY A 322 21.86 16.93 14.09
C GLY A 322 22.92 17.95 14.53
N ARG A 323 24.07 17.52 15.07
CA ARG A 323 25.07 18.39 15.72
C ARG A 323 26.27 18.64 14.81
N VAL A 324 26.83 19.85 14.83
CA VAL A 324 28.06 20.18 14.08
C VAL A 324 29.26 19.48 14.74
N VAL A 325 30.03 18.74 13.95
CA VAL A 325 31.25 18.03 14.39
C VAL A 325 32.50 18.75 13.88
N SER A 326 32.50 19.17 12.61
CA SER A 326 33.50 20.07 12.04
C SER A 326 32.83 21.37 11.59
N PRO A 327 33.20 22.53 12.17
CA PRO A 327 32.65 23.83 11.78
C PRO A 327 33.05 24.22 10.34
N LEU A 328 32.45 25.29 9.82
CA LEU A 328 32.62 25.72 8.43
C LEU A 328 34.08 26.03 8.08
N SER A 329 34.71 25.10 7.36
CA SER A 329 36.08 25.22 6.86
C SER A 329 36.09 25.74 5.43
N VAL A 330 37.16 26.44 5.01
CA VAL A 330 37.29 26.99 3.65
C VAL A 330 38.63 26.58 3.04
N SER A 331 38.59 25.89 1.91
CA SER A 331 39.76 25.50 1.12
C SER A 331 39.70 26.06 -0.31
N LYS A 332 40.80 25.92 -1.06
CA LYS A 332 40.90 26.29 -2.47
C LYS A 332 40.69 25.05 -3.35
N GLY A 333 39.87 25.18 -4.38
CA GLY A 333 39.55 24.09 -5.31
C GLY A 333 39.41 24.54 -6.77
N PRO A 334 39.06 23.62 -7.69
CA PRO A 334 38.81 23.94 -9.08
C PRO A 334 37.63 24.91 -9.23
N LYS A 335 37.64 25.77 -10.25
CA LYS A 335 36.61 26.80 -10.43
C LYS A 335 35.25 26.16 -10.81
N ARG A 336 34.36 25.98 -9.82
CA ARG A 336 33.00 25.43 -10.01
C ARG A 336 31.97 26.10 -9.09
N THR A 337 30.68 25.82 -9.32
CA THR A 337 29.56 26.22 -8.46
C THR A 337 28.65 25.02 -8.21
N GLY A 338 27.95 25.03 -7.08
CA GLY A 338 26.94 24.03 -6.71
C GLY A 338 27.09 23.54 -5.27
N THR A 339 26.26 22.56 -4.91
CA THR A 339 26.28 21.88 -3.61
C THR A 339 26.56 20.39 -3.81
N CYS A 340 27.27 19.77 -2.87
CA CYS A 340 27.29 18.33 -2.67
C CYS A 340 26.89 18.03 -1.22
N ILE A 341 25.96 17.10 -1.01
CA ILE A 341 25.58 16.60 0.31
C ILE A 341 25.67 15.08 0.29
N SER A 342 26.52 14.53 1.15
CA SER A 342 26.75 13.09 1.34
C SER A 342 26.33 12.73 2.76
N PHE A 343 25.55 11.66 2.96
CA PHE A 343 25.01 11.29 4.27
C PHE A 343 24.82 9.78 4.46
N PHE A 344 24.90 9.33 5.71
CA PHE A 344 24.66 7.95 6.12
C PHE A 344 23.52 7.90 7.14
N PRO A 345 22.38 7.23 6.82
CA PRO A 345 21.23 7.13 7.73
C PRO A 345 21.54 6.46 9.07
N ASP A 346 20.86 6.86 10.13
CA ASP A 346 21.02 6.30 11.47
C ASP A 346 20.24 4.98 11.64
N TYR A 347 20.80 3.88 11.11
CA TYR A 347 20.20 2.53 11.23
C TYR A 347 20.19 2.01 12.67
N ASP A 348 21.17 2.43 13.49
CA ASP A 348 21.35 1.94 14.86
C ASP A 348 20.27 2.50 15.82
N GLY A 349 19.93 3.79 15.68
CA GLY A 349 19.01 4.50 16.59
C GLY A 349 17.65 4.89 15.99
N VAL A 350 17.50 4.98 14.66
CA VAL A 350 16.30 5.51 13.99
C VAL A 350 15.65 4.49 13.06
N PHE A 351 16.39 3.97 12.08
CA PHE A 351 15.83 3.24 10.95
C PHE A 351 15.78 1.72 11.19
N LYS A 352 14.65 1.26 11.76
CA LYS A 352 14.35 -0.15 12.02
C LYS A 352 13.95 -0.89 10.74
N ILE A 353 14.91 -1.07 9.83
CA ILE A 353 14.74 -1.92 8.64
C ILE A 353 14.80 -3.39 9.10
N HIS A 354 13.84 -4.21 8.66
CA HIS A 354 13.77 -5.62 9.07
C HIS A 354 14.84 -6.47 8.39
N HIS A 355 16.03 -6.54 8.99
CA HIS A 355 17.11 -7.45 8.63
C HIS A 355 17.91 -7.85 9.88
N ASP A 356 18.49 -9.06 9.87
CA ASP A 356 19.31 -9.52 10.98
C ASP A 356 20.66 -8.81 11.00
N HIS A 357 20.92 -8.04 12.05
CA HIS A 357 22.23 -7.44 12.30
C HIS A 357 23.20 -8.53 12.77
N VAL A 358 24.03 -9.02 11.86
CA VAL A 358 25.20 -9.85 12.22
C VAL A 358 26.13 -9.00 13.09
N ALA A 359 26.47 -9.48 14.29
CA ALA A 359 27.18 -8.70 15.30
C ALA A 359 28.54 -8.16 14.83
N ASP A 360 29.25 -8.91 13.97
CA ASP A 360 30.57 -8.57 13.45
C ASP A 360 30.55 -8.50 11.90
N GLY A 361 30.06 -7.40 11.34
CA GLY A 361 30.20 -7.12 9.91
C GLY A 361 29.35 -5.95 9.38
N PRO A 362 29.65 -5.43 8.18
CA PRO A 362 28.78 -4.46 7.51
C PRO A 362 27.46 -5.14 7.13
N CYS A 363 26.36 -4.78 7.79
CA CYS A 363 25.09 -5.45 7.53
C CYS A 363 24.59 -5.17 6.11
N ARG A 364 24.37 -6.24 5.34
CA ARG A 364 23.92 -6.18 3.95
C ARG A 364 22.57 -5.47 3.78
N GLY A 365 21.70 -5.55 4.79
CA GLY A 365 20.42 -4.84 4.79
C GLY A 365 20.56 -3.32 4.97
N CYS A 366 21.62 -2.84 5.63
CA CYS A 366 21.96 -1.42 5.71
C CYS A 366 22.58 -0.93 4.39
N SER A 367 23.52 -1.68 3.80
CA SER A 367 24.15 -1.27 2.53
C SER A 367 23.19 -1.34 1.33
N GLU A 368 22.20 -2.25 1.36
CA GLU A 368 21.11 -2.35 0.37
C GLU A 368 19.81 -1.64 0.83
N ALA A 369 19.86 -0.71 1.79
CA ALA A 369 18.70 0.06 2.26
C ALA A 369 18.10 0.95 1.17
N PHE A 370 18.95 1.72 0.47
CA PHE A 370 18.56 2.45 -0.74
C PHE A 370 18.32 1.48 -1.90
N LYS A 371 17.07 1.19 -2.22
CA LYS A 371 16.68 0.35 -3.35
C LYS A 371 16.92 1.11 -4.64
N HIS A 372 17.89 0.60 -5.42
CA HIS A 372 18.24 1.12 -6.73
C HIS A 372 17.02 1.46 -7.58
N ASP A 373 16.07 0.55 -7.72
CA ASP A 373 14.95 0.70 -8.65
C ASP A 373 13.98 1.81 -8.22
N THR A 374 13.76 1.98 -6.91
CA THR A 374 12.96 3.07 -6.33
C THR A 374 13.63 4.44 -6.55
N VAL A 375 14.95 4.52 -6.37
CA VAL A 375 15.72 5.74 -6.64
C VAL A 375 15.73 6.04 -8.15
N ARG A 376 15.98 5.02 -8.98
CA ARG A 376 15.99 5.10 -10.45
C ARG A 376 14.67 5.63 -10.98
N THR A 377 13.52 5.09 -10.56
CA THR A 377 12.21 5.59 -10.99
C THR A 377 11.98 7.04 -10.53
N ARG A 378 12.35 7.45 -9.30
CA ARG A 378 12.18 8.86 -8.88
C ARG A 378 13.06 9.81 -9.69
N VAL A 379 14.30 9.43 -10.01
CA VAL A 379 15.22 10.18 -10.87
C VAL A 379 14.69 10.27 -12.30
N GLU A 380 14.24 9.15 -12.88
CA GLU A 380 13.65 9.07 -14.21
C GLU A 380 12.40 9.98 -14.32
N GLU A 381 11.44 9.86 -13.38
CA GLU A 381 10.26 10.74 -13.28
C GLU A 381 10.64 12.23 -13.23
N LEU A 382 11.63 12.61 -12.41
CA LEU A 382 12.07 13.99 -12.29
C LEU A 382 12.68 14.54 -13.59
N SER A 383 13.42 13.73 -14.34
CA SER A 383 14.01 14.13 -15.62
C SER A 383 12.96 14.31 -16.74
N TYR A 384 11.81 13.64 -16.66
CA TYR A 384 10.67 13.89 -17.53
C TYR A 384 9.94 15.20 -17.19
N VAL A 385 9.71 15.48 -15.90
CA VAL A 385 9.01 16.71 -15.47
C VAL A 385 9.88 17.97 -15.66
N ASN A 386 11.21 17.81 -15.75
CA ASN A 386 12.18 18.89 -15.96
C ASN A 386 12.95 18.75 -17.31
N PRO A 387 12.37 19.11 -18.46
CA PRO A 387 13.01 18.96 -19.77
C PRO A 387 14.39 19.63 -19.86
N LEU A 388 15.37 18.91 -20.42
CA LEU A 388 16.78 19.33 -20.51
C LEU A 388 17.58 19.33 -19.18
N LEU A 389 16.97 19.01 -18.03
CA LEU A 389 17.75 18.67 -16.83
C LEU A 389 18.50 17.36 -17.09
N THR A 390 19.80 17.32 -16.77
CA THR A 390 20.61 16.10 -16.85
C THR A 390 20.71 15.49 -15.46
N LEU A 391 20.09 14.34 -15.25
CA LEU A 391 20.22 13.57 -14.00
C LEU A 391 21.07 12.34 -14.24
N ARG A 392 22.14 12.17 -13.46
CA ARG A 392 23.00 10.98 -13.50
C ARG A 392 22.82 10.19 -12.22
N LEU A 393 22.45 8.91 -12.32
CA LEU A 393 22.44 7.97 -11.20
C LEU A 393 23.69 7.09 -11.29
N VAL A 394 24.36 6.88 -10.17
CA VAL A 394 25.52 5.98 -10.01
C VAL A 394 25.22 5.06 -8.83
N ASP A 395 25.48 3.75 -8.98
CA ASP A 395 25.35 2.79 -7.89
C ASP A 395 26.64 1.98 -7.75
N GLU A 396 27.50 2.37 -6.80
CA GLU A 396 28.81 1.75 -6.55
C GLU A 396 28.70 0.30 -6.06
N ARG A 397 27.52 -0.14 -5.64
CA ARG A 397 27.23 -1.52 -5.22
C ARG A 397 26.96 -2.44 -6.42
N ARG A 398 26.85 -1.88 -7.63
CA ARG A 398 26.56 -2.59 -8.89
C ARG A 398 27.70 -2.39 -9.89
N ALA A 399 28.05 -3.44 -10.61
CA ALA A 399 29.00 -3.40 -11.70
C ALA A 399 28.31 -3.76 -13.03
N ASN A 400 28.77 -3.14 -14.11
CA ASN A 400 28.43 -3.53 -15.49
C ASN A 400 29.19 -4.81 -15.88
N GLU A 401 28.84 -5.40 -17.03
CA GLU A 401 29.52 -6.58 -17.58
C GLU A 401 31.03 -6.35 -17.81
N ASP A 402 31.43 -5.11 -18.11
CA ASP A 402 32.83 -4.67 -18.26
C ASP A 402 33.58 -4.46 -16.92
N GLY A 403 32.95 -4.71 -15.77
CA GLY A 403 33.53 -4.49 -14.44
C GLY A 403 33.61 -3.02 -14.00
N THR A 404 33.07 -2.09 -14.78
CA THR A 404 32.90 -0.68 -14.41
C THR A 404 31.73 -0.48 -13.45
N VAL A 405 31.78 0.57 -12.61
CA VAL A 405 30.64 0.94 -11.74
C VAL A 405 29.39 1.23 -12.59
N TRP A 406 28.23 0.77 -12.12
CA TRP A 406 26.96 1.02 -12.79
C TRP A 406 26.61 2.52 -12.76
N GLU A 407 26.32 3.08 -13.94
CA GLU A 407 25.81 4.45 -14.08
C GLU A 407 24.78 4.55 -15.21
N GLU A 408 23.83 5.47 -15.05
CA GLU A 408 22.84 5.81 -16.08
C GLU A 408 22.57 7.31 -16.07
N THR A 409 22.31 7.91 -17.24
CA THR A 409 22.07 9.35 -17.39
C THR A 409 20.77 9.63 -18.12
N PHE A 410 19.84 10.28 -17.42
CA PHE A 410 18.50 10.63 -17.86
C PHE A 410 18.46 12.11 -18.30
N MET A 411 17.89 12.38 -19.47
CA MET A 411 17.68 13.75 -20.00
C MET A 411 16.59 13.74 -21.09
N HIS A 412 15.33 13.88 -20.68
CA HIS A 412 14.19 13.96 -21.61
C HIS A 412 13.96 15.39 -22.14
N ARG A 413 13.17 15.52 -23.21
CA ARG A 413 12.97 16.79 -23.95
C ARG A 413 11.52 17.13 -24.29
N GLY A 414 10.62 16.15 -24.27
CA GLY A 414 9.20 16.28 -24.59
C GLY A 414 8.30 16.51 -23.38
N GLY A 415 8.86 16.52 -22.16
CA GLY A 415 8.11 16.74 -20.92
C GLY A 415 7.15 15.60 -20.59
N THR A 416 5.99 15.96 -20.01
CA THR A 416 4.90 15.02 -19.69
C THR A 416 4.43 14.18 -20.88
N ARG A 417 4.63 14.67 -22.11
CA ARG A 417 4.33 13.93 -23.35
C ARG A 417 5.24 12.72 -23.55
N GLU A 418 6.53 12.89 -23.31
CA GLU A 418 7.53 11.82 -23.49
C GLU A 418 7.28 10.75 -22.44
N PHE A 419 7.10 11.18 -21.18
CA PHE A 419 6.76 10.32 -20.06
C PHE A 419 5.50 9.48 -20.33
N LEU A 420 4.40 10.11 -20.76
CA LEU A 420 3.19 9.36 -21.08
C LEU A 420 3.41 8.38 -22.24
N GLN A 421 4.20 8.75 -23.25
CA GLN A 421 4.48 7.89 -24.39
C GLN A 421 5.18 6.59 -23.96
N ASP A 422 6.12 6.68 -23.01
CA ASP A 422 6.83 5.51 -22.48
C ASP A 422 5.94 4.72 -21.49
N MET A 423 5.12 5.39 -20.67
CA MET A 423 4.11 4.74 -19.81
C MET A 423 3.02 3.96 -20.56
N ILE A 424 2.73 4.29 -21.83
CA ILE A 424 1.72 3.61 -22.66
C ILE A 424 2.34 2.68 -23.73
N LYS A 425 3.66 2.49 -23.71
CA LYS A 425 4.42 1.75 -24.74
C LYS A 425 3.84 0.37 -25.07
N ASP A 426 3.38 -0.35 -24.05
CA ASP A 426 2.85 -1.72 -24.15
C ASP A 426 1.31 -1.78 -24.18
N ARG A 427 0.61 -0.63 -24.25
CA ARG A 427 -0.86 -0.53 -24.21
C ARG A 427 -1.44 -0.26 -25.60
N THR A 428 -2.58 -0.85 -25.93
CA THR A 428 -3.24 -0.59 -27.22
C THR A 428 -3.98 0.74 -27.16
N PRO A 429 -3.67 1.75 -28.00
CA PRO A 429 -4.32 3.05 -27.92
C PRO A 429 -5.74 3.03 -28.53
N LEU A 430 -6.72 3.61 -27.82
CA LEU A 430 -8.14 3.62 -28.20
C LEU A 430 -8.38 4.26 -29.57
N TYR A 431 -7.61 5.29 -29.93
CA TYR A 431 -7.74 5.98 -31.21
C TYR A 431 -6.39 6.43 -31.77
N LYS A 432 -5.85 5.64 -32.72
CA LYS A 432 -4.48 5.76 -33.26
C LYS A 432 -4.11 7.14 -33.82
N ALA A 433 -5.08 7.91 -34.35
CA ALA A 433 -4.82 9.22 -34.96
C ALA A 433 -4.63 10.35 -33.93
N ALA A 434 -5.17 10.21 -32.71
CA ALA A 434 -5.02 11.17 -31.60
C ALA A 434 -4.60 10.46 -30.31
N ASN A 435 -3.55 9.63 -30.38
CA ASN A 435 -3.11 8.78 -29.27
C ASN A 435 -2.78 9.56 -27.98
N ILE A 436 -2.02 10.65 -28.09
CA ILE A 436 -1.61 11.47 -26.94
C ILE A 436 -2.10 12.90 -27.13
N ILE A 437 -2.99 13.32 -26.23
CA ILE A 437 -3.47 14.68 -26.03
C ILE A 437 -2.53 15.40 -25.07
N ASN A 438 -2.17 16.64 -25.41
CA ASN A 438 -1.44 17.55 -24.54
C ASN A 438 -2.26 18.82 -24.32
N ILE A 439 -2.37 19.24 -23.07
CA ILE A 439 -3.08 20.44 -22.62
C ILE A 439 -2.09 21.29 -21.81
N ARG A 440 -2.05 22.60 -22.08
CA ARG A 440 -1.14 23.54 -21.39
C ARG A 440 -1.71 24.95 -21.31
N GLY A 441 -1.54 25.60 -20.16
CA GLY A 441 -1.92 27.00 -19.95
C GLY A 441 -1.54 27.51 -18.56
N LYS A 442 -1.76 28.80 -18.32
CA LYS A 442 -1.62 29.45 -17.02
C LYS A 442 -2.94 30.15 -16.64
N SER A 443 -3.40 29.96 -15.41
CA SER A 443 -4.62 30.59 -14.90
C SER A 443 -4.54 30.76 -13.38
N ASN A 444 -5.00 31.89 -12.84
CA ASN A 444 -4.94 32.24 -11.41
C ASN A 444 -3.53 32.04 -10.80
N GLY A 445 -2.47 32.40 -11.53
CA GLY A 445 -1.08 32.23 -11.10
C GLY A 445 -0.51 30.80 -11.23
N VAL A 446 -1.34 29.78 -11.47
CA VAL A 446 -0.93 28.37 -11.58
C VAL A 446 -0.60 28.03 -13.03
N GLU A 447 0.61 27.52 -13.30
CA GLU A 447 0.96 26.88 -14.57
C GLU A 447 0.49 25.42 -14.55
N VAL A 448 -0.19 24.98 -15.60
CA VAL A 448 -0.70 23.61 -15.74
C VAL A 448 -0.16 22.98 -17.03
N GLU A 449 0.49 21.83 -16.91
CA GLU A 449 0.82 20.94 -18.02
C GLU A 449 0.15 19.57 -17.79
N THR A 450 -0.51 19.03 -18.82
CA THR A 450 -1.20 17.74 -18.73
C THR A 450 -1.06 16.97 -20.03
N SER A 451 -0.70 15.69 -19.92
CA SER A 451 -0.71 14.73 -21.04
C SER A 451 -1.63 13.56 -20.70
N LEU A 452 -2.48 13.16 -21.64
CA LEU A 452 -3.45 12.07 -21.43
C LEU A 452 -3.70 11.21 -22.69
N SER A 453 -4.05 9.95 -22.45
CA SER A 453 -4.35 8.93 -23.47
C SER A 453 -5.32 7.87 -22.92
N TRP A 454 -6.19 7.33 -23.77
CA TRP A 454 -7.03 6.17 -23.43
C TRP A 454 -6.49 4.91 -24.10
N SER A 455 -6.37 3.81 -23.37
CA SER A 455 -6.23 2.47 -23.93
C SER A 455 -7.57 1.95 -24.48
N ALA A 456 -7.51 1.04 -25.46
CA ALA A 456 -8.62 0.17 -25.81
C ALA A 456 -8.90 -0.83 -24.67
N ASP A 457 -7.82 -1.32 -24.04
CA ASP A 457 -7.83 -2.35 -23.00
C ASP A 457 -8.62 -1.90 -21.75
N PRO A 458 -9.42 -2.78 -21.13
CA PRO A 458 -10.17 -2.45 -19.91
C PRO A 458 -9.24 -2.37 -18.69
N GLY A 459 -9.53 -1.48 -17.75
CA GLY A 459 -8.73 -1.32 -16.53
C GLY A 459 -8.96 -0.01 -15.79
N ALA A 460 -8.43 0.07 -14.56
CA ALA A 460 -8.51 1.27 -13.74
C ALA A 460 -7.78 2.48 -14.37
N ALA A 461 -8.21 3.68 -13.99
CA ALA A 461 -7.56 4.92 -14.42
C ALA A 461 -6.20 5.08 -13.74
N HIS A 462 -5.12 5.19 -14.52
CA HIS A 462 -3.78 5.43 -13.97
C HIS A 462 -3.44 6.92 -14.10
N LEU A 463 -3.56 7.63 -12.98
CA LEU A 463 -3.31 9.08 -12.89
C LEU A 463 -2.01 9.31 -12.10
N ARG A 464 -1.08 10.10 -12.64
CA ARG A 464 0.09 10.61 -11.92
C ARG A 464 -0.03 12.12 -11.75
N GLY A 465 0.04 12.60 -10.52
CA GLY A 465 0.05 14.03 -10.21
C GLY A 465 1.44 14.50 -9.81
N PHE A 466 1.82 15.70 -10.24
CA PHE A 466 3.00 16.41 -9.77
C PHE A 466 2.61 17.84 -9.38
N ALA A 467 3.18 18.33 -8.28
CA ALA A 467 3.05 19.72 -7.86
C ALA A 467 4.43 20.24 -7.44
N ASN A 468 4.94 21.27 -8.12
CA ASN A 468 6.32 21.75 -7.97
C ASN A 468 7.35 20.58 -7.95
N ASN A 469 7.25 19.67 -8.92
CA ASN A 469 8.07 18.45 -9.08
C ASN A 469 7.92 17.35 -8.00
N VAL A 470 7.20 17.61 -6.91
CA VAL A 470 6.85 16.59 -5.91
C VAL A 470 5.82 15.63 -6.51
N SER A 471 6.03 14.32 -6.36
CA SER A 471 5.09 13.29 -6.82
C SER A 471 3.91 13.20 -5.83
N THR A 472 2.68 13.22 -6.35
CA THR A 472 1.45 13.31 -5.54
C THR A 472 0.45 12.22 -5.96
N VAL A 473 -0.06 11.51 -4.95
CA VAL A 473 -1.01 10.40 -5.13
C VAL A 473 -2.46 10.91 -5.19
N ALA A 474 -2.73 12.01 -4.47
CA ALA A 474 -4.03 12.68 -4.43
C ALA A 474 -3.83 14.21 -4.49
N GLY A 475 -4.92 14.98 -4.58
CA GLY A 475 -4.87 16.44 -4.45
C GLY A 475 -5.86 17.19 -5.31
N THR A 476 -5.95 18.49 -5.02
CA THR A 476 -6.86 19.45 -5.68
C THR A 476 -6.68 19.50 -7.21
N HIS A 477 -5.44 19.42 -7.69
CA HIS A 477 -5.09 19.33 -9.12
C HIS A 477 -5.60 18.04 -9.78
N ILE A 478 -5.38 16.88 -9.16
CA ILE A 478 -5.84 15.58 -9.67
C ILE A 478 -7.37 15.51 -9.70
N ASP A 479 -8.05 16.04 -8.68
CA ASP A 479 -9.52 16.06 -8.64
C ASP A 479 -10.13 17.12 -9.58
N GLY A 480 -9.42 18.21 -9.83
CA GLY A 480 -9.70 19.14 -10.93
C GLY A 480 -9.64 18.45 -12.30
N LEU A 481 -8.58 17.66 -12.56
CA LEU A 481 -8.45 16.86 -13.80
C LEU A 481 -9.61 15.85 -13.95
N LYS A 482 -9.92 15.08 -12.88
CA LYS A 482 -11.03 14.12 -12.87
C LYS A 482 -12.37 14.80 -13.21
N ALA A 483 -12.63 15.97 -12.61
CA ALA A 483 -13.84 16.75 -12.86
C ALA A 483 -13.87 17.31 -14.29
N ALA A 484 -12.76 17.87 -14.76
CA ALA A 484 -12.66 18.51 -16.07
C ALA A 484 -12.97 17.58 -17.25
N ILE A 485 -12.36 16.39 -17.24
CA ILE A 485 -12.60 15.34 -18.25
C ILE A 485 -14.06 14.88 -18.20
N THR A 486 -14.60 14.66 -17.00
CA THR A 486 -16.01 14.25 -16.80
C THR A 486 -16.98 15.30 -17.34
N LYS A 487 -16.71 16.59 -17.13
CA LYS A 487 -17.52 17.71 -17.65
C LYS A 487 -17.41 17.85 -19.16
N ALA A 488 -16.19 17.88 -19.71
CA ALA A 488 -15.95 18.04 -21.15
C ALA A 488 -16.57 16.91 -21.98
N VAL A 489 -16.33 15.65 -21.62
CA VAL A 489 -16.89 14.48 -22.34
C VAL A 489 -18.42 14.49 -22.29
N ASN A 490 -19.03 14.71 -21.11
CA ASN A 490 -20.50 14.79 -21.01
C ASN A 490 -21.09 15.97 -21.79
N HIS A 491 -20.42 17.13 -21.83
CA HIS A 491 -20.85 18.29 -22.62
C HIS A 491 -20.85 17.99 -24.13
N CYS A 492 -19.74 17.45 -24.64
CA CYS A 492 -19.60 17.09 -26.05
C CYS A 492 -20.57 15.97 -26.44
N CYS A 493 -20.73 14.91 -25.63
CA CYS A 493 -21.71 13.83 -25.88
C CYS A 493 -23.17 14.33 -25.87
N ARG A 494 -23.51 15.36 -25.09
CA ARG A 494 -24.83 16.02 -25.13
C ARG A 494 -25.02 16.81 -26.41
N ARG A 495 -24.03 17.64 -26.82
CA ARG A 495 -24.08 18.41 -28.08
C ARG A 495 -24.08 17.53 -29.33
N ALA A 496 -23.43 16.37 -29.27
CA ALA A 496 -23.44 15.36 -30.33
C ALA A 496 -24.73 14.50 -30.38
N GLY A 497 -25.68 14.70 -29.45
CA GLY A 497 -26.95 13.96 -29.42
C GLY A 497 -26.84 12.49 -29.03
N TYR A 498 -25.73 12.05 -28.45
CA TYR A 498 -25.48 10.63 -28.12
C TYR A 498 -26.33 10.14 -26.93
N PHE A 499 -26.74 11.05 -26.04
CA PHE A 499 -27.68 10.76 -24.96
C PHE A 499 -29.14 10.78 -25.46
N LYS A 500 -29.92 9.75 -25.12
CA LYS A 500 -31.39 9.80 -25.23
C LYS A 500 -31.92 10.96 -24.37
N ALA A 501 -33.02 11.60 -24.79
CA ALA A 501 -33.50 12.90 -24.26
C ALA A 501 -33.83 13.00 -22.75
N LYS A 502 -33.76 11.90 -21.98
CA LYS A 502 -33.85 11.87 -20.50
C LYS A 502 -32.81 10.95 -19.84
N ALA A 503 -31.75 10.56 -20.55
CA ALA A 503 -30.72 9.70 -19.99
C ALA A 503 -29.82 10.47 -18.98
N PRO A 504 -29.43 9.85 -17.85
CA PRO A 504 -28.44 10.45 -16.96
C PRO A 504 -27.08 10.58 -17.66
N PRO A 505 -26.24 11.55 -17.26
CA PRO A 505 -24.86 11.65 -17.74
C PRO A 505 -24.06 10.38 -17.39
N LEU A 506 -22.95 10.17 -18.09
CA LEU A 506 -22.00 9.11 -17.73
C LEU A 506 -21.23 9.51 -16.47
N SER A 507 -21.09 8.58 -15.51
CA SER A 507 -20.18 8.78 -14.38
C SER A 507 -18.75 8.98 -14.88
N GLY A 508 -17.98 9.78 -14.15
CA GLY A 508 -16.58 10.03 -14.47
C GLY A 508 -15.74 8.75 -14.50
N ASP A 509 -16.09 7.73 -13.71
CA ASP A 509 -15.31 6.49 -13.59
C ASP A 509 -15.37 5.66 -14.88
N PHE A 510 -16.56 5.56 -15.50
CA PHE A 510 -16.73 4.91 -16.81
C PHE A 510 -16.05 5.70 -17.94
N ILE A 511 -15.94 7.03 -17.80
CA ILE A 511 -15.20 7.89 -18.74
C ILE A 511 -13.68 7.72 -18.58
N ARG A 512 -13.21 7.37 -17.38
CA ARG A 512 -11.79 7.20 -17.04
C ARG A 512 -11.28 5.76 -17.20
N GLU A 513 -12.10 4.80 -17.64
CA GLU A 513 -11.66 3.41 -17.79
C GLU A 513 -10.53 3.27 -18.85
N GLY A 514 -9.36 2.78 -18.44
CA GLY A 514 -8.14 2.75 -19.25
C GLY A 514 -7.56 4.13 -19.60
N LEU A 515 -7.99 5.20 -18.93
CA LEU A 515 -7.30 6.50 -19.01
C LEU A 515 -5.93 6.39 -18.33
N THR A 516 -4.88 6.75 -19.05
CA THR A 516 -3.55 7.01 -18.51
C THR A 516 -3.29 8.50 -18.66
N ALA A 517 -3.01 9.21 -17.56
CA ALA A 517 -2.81 10.65 -17.59
C ALA A 517 -1.80 11.14 -16.56
N ILE A 518 -1.09 12.21 -16.92
CA ILE A 518 -0.10 12.90 -16.10
C ILE A 518 -0.55 14.36 -16.00
N VAL A 519 -0.66 14.90 -14.78
CA VAL A 519 -0.90 16.33 -14.53
C VAL A 519 0.26 16.88 -13.69
N SER A 520 0.92 17.91 -14.19
CA SER A 520 1.93 18.67 -13.47
C SER A 520 1.43 20.10 -13.29
N VAL A 521 1.47 20.60 -12.06
CA VAL A 521 1.14 22.00 -11.72
C VAL A 521 2.34 22.70 -11.10
N LYS A 522 2.50 24.00 -11.40
CA LYS A 522 3.43 24.88 -10.69
C LYS A 522 2.71 26.08 -10.11
N LEU A 523 3.03 26.39 -8.86
CA LEU A 523 2.42 27.45 -8.06
C LEU A 523 3.42 27.94 -6.99
N MET A 524 3.34 29.20 -6.59
CA MET A 524 4.30 29.80 -5.65
C MET A 524 4.20 29.15 -4.25
N ALA A 525 3.05 29.29 -3.60
CA ALA A 525 2.76 28.68 -2.29
C ALA A 525 2.08 27.32 -2.44
N ALA A 526 2.85 26.24 -2.55
CA ALA A 526 2.34 24.86 -2.60
C ALA A 526 2.11 24.27 -1.20
N GLU A 527 0.86 24.20 -0.78
CA GLU A 527 0.39 23.64 0.49
C GLU A 527 0.09 22.14 0.32
N PHE A 528 0.64 21.31 1.20
CA PHE A 528 0.43 19.86 1.17
C PHE A 528 -0.12 19.33 2.50
N ASP A 529 -0.94 18.27 2.42
CA ASP A 529 -1.39 17.55 3.60
C ASP A 529 -0.23 16.73 4.18
N GLY A 530 0.42 17.27 5.21
CA GLY A 530 1.50 16.61 5.94
C GLY A 530 2.87 16.63 5.24
N GLN A 531 3.91 16.30 6.01
CA GLN A 531 5.30 16.47 5.60
C GLN A 531 5.77 15.49 4.51
N THR A 532 5.07 14.37 4.29
CA THR A 532 5.31 13.46 3.15
C THR A 532 4.84 14.02 1.81
N LYS A 533 4.17 15.20 1.80
CA LYS A 533 3.73 15.95 0.61
C LYS A 533 2.83 15.16 -0.36
N SER A 534 2.22 14.06 0.08
CA SER A 534 1.52 13.09 -0.79
C SER A 534 0.21 13.60 -1.43
N LYS A 535 -0.36 14.69 -0.89
CA LYS A 535 -1.63 15.28 -1.34
C LYS A 535 -1.55 16.81 -1.34
N LEU A 536 -1.88 17.44 -2.46
CA LEU A 536 -1.92 18.91 -2.61
C LEU A 536 -3.24 19.48 -2.08
N GLY A 537 -3.15 20.51 -1.23
CA GLY A 537 -4.27 21.15 -0.55
C GLY A 537 -4.84 22.41 -1.24
N ASN A 538 -4.04 23.17 -1.99
CA ASN A 538 -4.45 24.48 -2.52
C ASN A 538 -5.67 24.39 -3.45
N GLN A 539 -6.79 25.00 -3.07
CA GLN A 539 -8.03 24.97 -3.90
C GLN A 539 -7.90 25.77 -5.21
N VAL A 540 -6.98 26.74 -5.30
CA VAL A 540 -6.70 27.49 -6.53
C VAL A 540 -6.23 26.55 -7.66
N ALA A 541 -5.39 25.57 -7.34
CA ALA A 541 -4.91 24.58 -8.30
C ALA A 541 -6.05 23.71 -8.88
N ARG A 542 -7.07 23.39 -8.07
CA ARG A 542 -8.28 22.72 -8.59
C ARG A 542 -8.95 23.55 -9.67
N THR A 543 -9.25 24.81 -9.37
CA THR A 543 -10.00 25.69 -10.27
C THR A 543 -9.22 25.98 -11.56
N ALA A 544 -7.90 26.21 -11.46
CA ALA A 544 -7.04 26.43 -12.62
C ALA A 544 -6.98 25.20 -13.54
N VAL A 545 -6.70 24.00 -13.00
CA VAL A 545 -6.71 22.75 -13.78
C VAL A 545 -8.09 22.49 -14.37
N GLU A 546 -9.16 22.67 -13.61
CA GLU A 546 -10.52 22.40 -14.08
C GLU A 546 -10.91 23.32 -15.25
N ARG A 547 -10.59 24.62 -15.17
CA ARG A 547 -10.83 25.63 -16.21
C ARG A 547 -10.03 25.33 -17.49
N ILE A 548 -8.71 25.15 -17.38
CA ILE A 548 -7.81 24.94 -18.51
C ILE A 548 -8.14 23.62 -19.23
N VAL A 549 -8.30 22.52 -18.47
CA VAL A 549 -8.56 21.20 -19.06
C VAL A 549 -9.96 21.13 -19.66
N SER A 550 -11.01 21.63 -19.01
CA SER A 550 -12.35 21.57 -19.62
C SER A 550 -12.44 22.37 -20.93
N TYR A 551 -11.81 23.55 -21.01
CA TYR A 551 -11.80 24.35 -22.23
C TYR A 551 -11.09 23.62 -23.39
N GLN A 552 -9.81 23.28 -23.23
CA GLN A 552 -9.04 22.64 -24.30
C GLN A 552 -9.56 21.24 -24.66
N MET A 553 -10.03 20.46 -23.67
CA MET A 553 -10.60 19.13 -23.92
C MET A 553 -11.90 19.19 -24.73
N THR A 554 -12.77 20.17 -24.47
CA THR A 554 -13.99 20.37 -25.28
C THR A 554 -13.64 20.75 -26.72
N GLU A 555 -12.65 21.63 -26.93
CA GLU A 555 -12.16 21.99 -28.26
C GLU A 555 -11.59 20.78 -29.04
N ILE A 556 -10.78 19.93 -28.38
CA ILE A 556 -10.24 18.69 -28.95
C ILE A 556 -11.36 17.74 -29.36
N LEU A 557 -12.36 17.52 -28.50
CA LEU A 557 -13.44 16.56 -28.75
C LEU A 557 -14.38 17.02 -29.88
N GLU A 558 -14.58 18.33 -30.05
CA GLU A 558 -15.34 18.89 -31.16
C GLU A 558 -14.56 18.80 -32.49
N LYS A 559 -13.24 19.00 -32.47
CA LYS A 559 -12.37 18.77 -33.63
C LYS A 559 -12.21 17.29 -34.00
N HIS A 560 -12.40 16.36 -33.06
CA HIS A 560 -12.21 14.92 -33.24
C HIS A 560 -13.45 14.10 -32.80
N PRO A 561 -14.60 14.18 -33.50
CA PRO A 561 -15.81 13.45 -33.12
C PRO A 561 -15.65 11.92 -33.13
N GLN A 562 -14.71 11.38 -33.91
CA GLN A 562 -14.38 9.95 -33.90
C GLN A 562 -13.74 9.50 -32.56
N LEU A 563 -12.94 10.36 -31.92
CA LEU A 563 -12.41 10.11 -30.57
C LEU A 563 -13.52 10.18 -29.52
N LEU A 564 -14.40 11.18 -29.62
CA LEU A 564 -15.57 11.32 -28.73
C LEU A 564 -16.46 10.08 -28.79
N LEU A 565 -16.75 9.56 -29.99
CA LEU A 565 -17.53 8.35 -30.20
C LEU A 565 -16.83 7.09 -29.63
N ALA A 566 -15.51 6.97 -29.78
CA ALA A 566 -14.74 5.87 -29.21
C ALA A 566 -14.77 5.88 -27.66
N ILE A 567 -14.55 7.04 -27.04
CA ILE A 567 -14.64 7.23 -25.58
C ILE A 567 -16.07 6.92 -25.09
N TYR A 568 -17.09 7.43 -25.78
CA TYR A 568 -18.50 7.19 -25.44
C TYR A 568 -18.86 5.70 -25.49
N ASN A 569 -18.44 5.00 -26.55
CA ASN A 569 -18.70 3.56 -26.70
C ASN A 569 -17.97 2.73 -25.63
N LYS A 570 -16.72 3.06 -25.27
CA LYS A 570 -16.02 2.41 -24.15
C LYS A 570 -16.75 2.67 -22.83
N SER A 571 -17.14 3.91 -22.56
CA SER A 571 -17.88 4.30 -21.35
C SER A 571 -19.25 3.61 -21.24
N LEU A 572 -19.92 3.33 -22.36
CA LEU A 572 -21.15 2.54 -22.38
C LEU A 572 -20.90 1.05 -22.12
N ALA A 573 -19.79 0.48 -22.60
CA ALA A 573 -19.39 -0.90 -22.29
C ALA A 573 -19.05 -1.04 -20.80
N ALA A 574 -18.23 -0.13 -20.28
CA ALA A 574 -17.88 0.01 -18.86
C ALA A 574 -19.12 0.05 -17.97
N ARG A 575 -20.07 0.96 -18.27
CA ARG A 575 -21.31 1.09 -17.49
C ARG A 575 -22.17 -0.18 -17.55
N LYS A 576 -22.33 -0.81 -18.72
CA LYS A 576 -23.08 -2.07 -18.84
C LYS A 576 -22.44 -3.22 -18.05
N ALA A 577 -21.11 -3.32 -18.07
CA ALA A 577 -20.38 -4.32 -17.29
C ALA A 577 -20.57 -4.10 -15.78
N PHE A 578 -20.49 -2.84 -15.33
CA PHE A 578 -20.77 -2.48 -13.94
C PHE A 578 -22.23 -2.71 -13.53
N GLU A 579 -23.21 -2.32 -14.36
CA GLU A 579 -24.64 -2.57 -14.14
C GLU A 579 -24.93 -4.09 -14.03
N ALA A 580 -24.34 -4.90 -14.92
CA ALA A 580 -24.47 -6.36 -14.86
C ALA A 580 -23.77 -6.99 -13.64
N ALA A 581 -22.58 -6.48 -13.26
CA ALA A 581 -21.87 -6.94 -12.07
C ALA A 581 -22.60 -6.55 -10.77
N LYS A 582 -23.18 -5.35 -10.71
CA LYS A 582 -24.01 -4.87 -9.60
C LYS A 582 -25.27 -5.72 -9.47
N HIS A 583 -26.00 -5.95 -10.55
CA HIS A 583 -27.17 -6.85 -10.52
C HIS A 583 -26.81 -8.30 -10.19
N ALA A 584 -25.63 -8.79 -10.58
CA ALA A 584 -25.15 -10.10 -10.14
C ALA A 584 -24.84 -10.13 -8.63
N LYS A 585 -24.19 -9.09 -8.08
CA LYS A 585 -23.90 -8.96 -6.64
C LYS A 585 -25.19 -8.78 -5.82
N GLU A 586 -26.16 -8.01 -6.32
CA GLU A 586 -27.51 -7.87 -5.75
C GLU A 586 -28.29 -9.19 -5.77
N LEU A 587 -28.28 -9.93 -6.88
CA LEU A 587 -28.93 -11.24 -6.98
C LEU A 587 -28.30 -12.26 -6.03
N VAL A 588 -26.98 -12.22 -5.84
CA VAL A 588 -26.28 -13.02 -4.83
C VAL A 588 -26.66 -12.57 -3.42
N GLN A 589 -26.70 -11.27 -3.13
CA GLN A 589 -27.11 -10.75 -1.82
C GLN A 589 -28.58 -11.09 -1.49
N GLN A 590 -29.50 -11.01 -2.45
CA GLN A 590 -30.90 -11.42 -2.28
C GLN A 590 -31.01 -12.94 -2.08
N LYS A 591 -30.24 -13.75 -2.81
CA LYS A 591 -30.15 -15.19 -2.55
C LYS A 591 -29.57 -15.49 -1.17
N ASN A 592 -28.59 -14.74 -0.70
CA ASN A 592 -27.98 -14.89 0.63
C ASN A 592 -28.93 -14.43 1.75
N ALA A 593 -29.74 -13.40 1.53
CA ALA A 593 -30.80 -12.99 2.44
C ALA A 593 -31.87 -14.10 2.58
N ASN A 594 -32.30 -14.69 1.46
CA ASN A 594 -33.18 -15.87 1.48
C ASN A 594 -32.48 -17.14 2.01
N PHE A 595 -31.15 -17.21 1.94
CA PHE A 595 -30.37 -18.35 2.45
C PHE A 595 -30.38 -18.42 3.99
N LEU A 596 -30.45 -17.28 4.68
CA LEU A 596 -30.68 -17.23 6.14
C LEU A 596 -32.02 -17.87 6.57
N THR A 597 -32.95 -18.06 5.65
CA THR A 597 -34.21 -18.81 5.86
C THR A 597 -34.20 -20.25 5.33
N THR A 598 -33.10 -20.72 4.73
CA THR A 598 -32.94 -22.14 4.34
C THR A 598 -32.08 -22.90 5.34
N GLY A 599 -32.50 -24.11 5.70
CA GLY A 599 -31.99 -24.85 6.86
C GLY A 599 -30.48 -25.13 6.87
N LEU A 600 -29.93 -25.20 8.09
CA LEU A 600 -28.50 -25.41 8.37
C LEU A 600 -27.95 -26.68 7.69
N PRO A 601 -26.67 -26.68 7.24
CA PRO A 601 -26.08 -27.83 6.57
C PRO A 601 -26.04 -29.08 7.46
N ALA A 602 -26.55 -30.22 6.96
CA ALA A 602 -26.74 -31.44 7.77
C ALA A 602 -25.45 -32.07 8.37
N LYS A 603 -24.26 -31.67 7.92
CA LYS A 603 -22.97 -32.06 8.52
C LYS A 603 -22.60 -31.23 9.75
N LEU A 604 -23.06 -29.98 9.83
CA LEU A 604 -22.73 -29.05 10.90
C LEU A 604 -23.39 -29.53 12.20
N SER A 605 -22.59 -29.76 13.23
CA SER A 605 -23.09 -29.96 14.59
C SER A 605 -23.06 -28.61 15.29
N ASP A 606 -24.19 -27.89 15.28
CA ASP A 606 -24.28 -26.53 15.81
C ASP A 606 -24.27 -26.46 17.35
N CYS A 607 -24.19 -25.27 17.91
CA CYS A 607 -24.37 -24.96 19.34
C CYS A 607 -25.75 -24.36 19.64
N THR A 608 -26.06 -24.13 20.92
CA THR A 608 -27.38 -23.62 21.36
C THR A 608 -27.41 -22.09 21.56
N SER A 609 -26.28 -21.44 21.81
CA SER A 609 -26.19 -19.99 21.92
C SER A 609 -26.20 -19.31 20.54
N ASN A 610 -26.83 -18.13 20.48
CA ASN A 610 -26.80 -17.22 19.33
C ASN A 610 -25.87 -16.01 19.56
N ASP A 611 -25.19 -15.94 20.71
CA ASP A 611 -24.19 -14.91 20.99
C ASP A 611 -22.92 -15.20 20.16
N VAL A 612 -22.59 -14.30 19.24
CA VAL A 612 -21.46 -14.48 18.33
C VAL A 612 -20.14 -14.51 19.08
N ASP A 613 -19.86 -13.54 19.96
CA ASP A 613 -18.50 -13.40 20.50
C ASP A 613 -18.18 -14.43 21.61
N ALA A 614 -19.21 -15.01 22.23
CA ALA A 614 -19.08 -16.16 23.13
C ALA A 614 -19.03 -17.53 22.42
N THR A 615 -19.35 -17.62 21.11
CA THR A 615 -19.43 -18.91 20.39
C THR A 615 -18.18 -19.24 19.57
N GLU A 616 -17.93 -20.54 19.44
CA GLU A 616 -16.70 -21.10 18.87
C GLU A 616 -17.05 -22.22 17.89
N ILE A 617 -16.35 -22.32 16.75
CA ILE A 617 -16.49 -23.44 15.81
C ILE A 617 -15.16 -24.16 15.64
N PHE A 618 -15.17 -25.47 15.90
CA PHE A 618 -14.07 -26.37 15.57
C PHE A 618 -14.25 -26.92 14.16
N ILE A 619 -13.32 -26.59 13.27
CA ILE A 619 -13.20 -27.19 11.93
C ILE A 619 -12.25 -28.38 12.07
N VAL A 620 -12.77 -29.59 11.85
CA VAL A 620 -12.09 -30.84 12.23
C VAL A 620 -11.80 -31.73 11.02
N GLU A 621 -10.61 -32.32 11.02
CA GLU A 621 -10.15 -33.26 10.00
C GLU A 621 -10.85 -34.62 10.10
N GLY A 622 -11.72 -34.92 9.14
CA GLY A 622 -12.41 -36.20 9.02
C GLY A 622 -13.56 -36.42 10.01
N GLU A 623 -14.41 -37.41 9.70
CA GLU A 623 -15.60 -37.74 10.50
C GLU A 623 -15.27 -38.45 11.82
N SER A 624 -14.10 -39.10 11.92
CA SER A 624 -13.67 -39.83 13.13
C SER A 624 -13.30 -38.88 14.27
N ALA A 625 -12.36 -37.96 14.05
CA ALA A 625 -11.99 -36.95 15.04
C ALA A 625 -13.17 -36.01 15.36
N ALA A 626 -13.98 -35.64 14.36
CA ALA A 626 -15.21 -34.89 14.59
C ALA A 626 -16.23 -35.64 15.44
N GLY A 627 -16.28 -36.98 15.39
CA GLY A 627 -17.10 -37.82 16.26
C GLY A 627 -16.70 -37.72 17.74
N ASN A 628 -15.39 -37.68 18.02
CA ASN A 628 -14.87 -37.48 19.37
C ASN A 628 -15.08 -36.03 19.85
N ALA A 629 -14.80 -35.04 19.01
CA ALA A 629 -15.05 -33.62 19.30
C ALA A 629 -16.55 -33.33 19.54
N LYS A 630 -17.45 -33.96 18.79
CA LYS A 630 -18.91 -33.83 18.97
C LYS A 630 -19.42 -34.36 20.31
N GLN A 631 -18.73 -35.34 20.89
CA GLN A 631 -19.00 -35.87 22.22
C GLN A 631 -18.36 -35.02 23.33
N ALA A 632 -17.12 -34.56 23.11
CA ALA A 632 -16.34 -33.76 24.06
C ALA A 632 -16.89 -32.35 24.29
N ARG A 633 -17.34 -31.67 23.22
CA ARG A 633 -17.66 -30.24 23.22
C ARG A 633 -18.72 -29.80 24.24
N ASN A 634 -18.61 -28.54 24.69
CA ASN A 634 -19.71 -27.88 25.37
C ASN A 634 -20.76 -27.40 24.36
N ARG A 635 -21.87 -28.15 24.27
CA ARG A 635 -22.98 -27.90 23.31
C ARG A 635 -23.60 -26.51 23.41
N ARG A 636 -23.44 -25.79 24.54
CA ARG A 636 -23.98 -24.44 24.73
C ARG A 636 -23.35 -23.44 23.75
N PHE A 637 -22.04 -23.52 23.51
CA PHE A 637 -21.32 -22.49 22.74
C PHE A 637 -20.31 -23.01 21.70
N GLN A 638 -20.03 -24.31 21.64
CA GLN A 638 -19.05 -24.88 20.71
C GLN A 638 -19.72 -25.68 19.59
N ALA A 639 -19.62 -25.22 18.36
CA ALA A 639 -19.98 -25.94 17.14
C ALA A 639 -18.83 -26.84 16.63
N VAL A 640 -19.15 -27.89 15.87
CA VAL A 640 -18.19 -28.81 15.25
C VAL A 640 -18.57 -29.07 13.79
N LEU A 641 -17.62 -28.87 12.88
CA LEU A 641 -17.76 -29.05 11.44
C LEU A 641 -16.72 -30.06 10.92
N PRO A 642 -17.13 -31.28 10.50
CA PRO A 642 -16.24 -32.23 9.84
C PRO A 642 -15.96 -31.84 8.38
N LEU A 643 -14.69 -31.94 7.96
CA LEU A 643 -14.28 -31.86 6.56
C LEU A 643 -13.99 -33.24 5.98
N LYS A 644 -14.36 -33.47 4.71
CA LYS A 644 -14.06 -34.74 4.02
C LYS A 644 -12.76 -34.66 3.20
N GLY A 645 -11.64 -34.90 3.87
CA GLY A 645 -10.32 -34.99 3.25
C GLY A 645 -9.71 -33.63 2.90
N LYS A 646 -8.74 -33.62 1.99
CA LYS A 646 -7.96 -32.41 1.66
C LYS A 646 -8.78 -31.42 0.83
N ILE A 647 -8.80 -30.18 1.29
CA ILE A 647 -9.49 -29.06 0.62
C ILE A 647 -8.84 -28.77 -0.75
N LEU A 648 -9.67 -28.31 -1.67
CA LEU A 648 -9.27 -27.91 -3.01
C LEU A 648 -8.31 -26.72 -2.97
N ASN A 649 -7.06 -26.88 -3.43
CA ASN A 649 -6.12 -25.76 -3.56
C ASN A 649 -6.67 -24.75 -4.56
N ILE A 650 -7.06 -23.58 -4.03
CA ILE A 650 -7.73 -22.52 -4.78
C ILE A 650 -6.80 -21.70 -5.69
N GLU A 651 -5.50 -21.65 -5.42
CA GLU A 651 -4.56 -20.83 -6.20
C GLU A 651 -4.20 -21.49 -7.54
N LYS A 652 -4.38 -22.81 -7.65
CA LYS A 652 -4.15 -23.58 -8.90
C LYS A 652 -5.33 -23.55 -9.87
N ILE A 653 -6.42 -22.85 -9.57
CA ILE A 653 -7.69 -22.94 -10.32
C ILE A 653 -8.10 -21.55 -10.80
N HIS A 654 -7.79 -21.21 -12.05
CA HIS A 654 -8.07 -19.89 -12.64
C HIS A 654 -9.57 -19.55 -12.80
N SER A 655 -10.50 -20.46 -12.48
CA SER A 655 -11.94 -20.23 -12.55
C SER A 655 -12.57 -20.12 -11.16
N ASP A 656 -12.93 -18.89 -10.78
CA ASP A 656 -13.56 -18.53 -9.50
C ASP A 656 -14.88 -19.29 -9.25
N LEU A 657 -15.66 -19.51 -10.31
CA LEU A 657 -16.91 -20.28 -10.24
C LEU A 657 -16.64 -21.74 -9.88
N LYS A 658 -15.61 -22.38 -10.45
CA LYS A 658 -15.29 -23.79 -10.19
C LYS A 658 -14.83 -24.03 -8.74
N VAL A 659 -14.23 -23.04 -8.10
CA VAL A 659 -13.92 -23.08 -6.67
C VAL A 659 -15.22 -23.03 -5.85
N MET A 660 -16.12 -22.11 -6.19
CA MET A 660 -17.38 -21.89 -5.47
C MET A 660 -18.45 -22.96 -5.76
N GLU A 661 -18.24 -23.78 -6.79
CA GLU A 661 -19.02 -24.99 -7.07
C GLU A 661 -18.66 -26.17 -6.14
N ASN A 662 -17.56 -26.11 -5.39
CA ASN A 662 -17.15 -27.19 -4.47
C ASN A 662 -18.02 -27.27 -3.20
N GLU A 663 -18.55 -28.46 -2.90
CA GLU A 663 -19.47 -28.68 -1.77
C GLU A 663 -18.85 -28.46 -0.39
N GLU A 664 -17.57 -28.81 -0.15
CA GLU A 664 -16.92 -28.56 1.15
C GLU A 664 -16.67 -27.06 1.36
N ILE A 665 -16.40 -26.30 0.29
CA ILE A 665 -16.23 -24.84 0.34
C ILE A 665 -17.59 -24.15 0.57
N LYS A 666 -18.66 -24.55 -0.12
CA LYS A 666 -20.04 -24.08 0.15
C LYS A 666 -20.45 -24.36 1.60
N LEU A 667 -20.17 -25.57 2.09
CA LEU A 667 -20.44 -25.99 3.46
C LEU A 667 -19.71 -25.13 4.48
N LEU A 668 -18.43 -24.82 4.26
CA LEU A 668 -17.62 -23.98 5.15
C LEU A 668 -18.13 -22.53 5.16
N ILE A 669 -18.36 -21.93 3.99
CA ILE A 669 -18.90 -20.56 3.85
C ILE A 669 -20.26 -20.44 4.57
N SER A 670 -21.19 -21.36 4.28
CA SER A 670 -22.54 -21.35 4.86
C SER A 670 -22.56 -21.62 6.36
N SER A 671 -21.71 -22.54 6.86
CA SER A 671 -21.62 -22.83 8.29
C SER A 671 -21.14 -21.61 9.09
N LEU A 672 -20.17 -20.86 8.56
CA LEU A 672 -19.63 -19.64 9.18
C LEU A 672 -20.56 -18.41 9.06
N GLY A 673 -21.52 -18.44 8.12
CA GLY A 673 -22.42 -17.31 7.81
C GLY A 673 -21.87 -16.31 6.78
N LEU A 674 -20.71 -16.60 6.17
CA LEU A 674 -19.99 -15.67 5.31
C LEU A 674 -20.74 -15.37 4.00
N ALA A 675 -20.88 -14.10 3.65
CA ALA A 675 -21.52 -13.64 2.42
C ALA A 675 -20.49 -13.35 1.32
N VAL A 676 -20.25 -14.32 0.43
CA VAL A 676 -19.16 -14.28 -0.57
C VAL A 676 -19.71 -14.16 -2.00
N ASN A 677 -19.09 -13.34 -2.86
CA ASN A 677 -19.49 -13.24 -4.28
C ASN A 677 -18.76 -14.29 -5.14
N PRO A 678 -19.46 -15.28 -5.72
CA PRO A 678 -18.81 -16.41 -6.41
C PRO A 678 -18.11 -16.04 -7.73
N ARG A 679 -18.17 -14.78 -8.18
CA ARG A 679 -17.50 -14.29 -9.40
C ARG A 679 -16.40 -13.24 -9.19
N THR A 680 -16.30 -12.65 -8.00
CA THR A 680 -15.36 -11.54 -7.74
C THR A 680 -14.57 -11.68 -6.46
N TRP A 681 -14.79 -12.73 -5.66
CA TRP A 681 -14.17 -12.90 -4.34
C TRP A 681 -12.65 -12.69 -4.31
N ARG A 682 -11.90 -13.13 -5.33
CA ARG A 682 -10.45 -12.82 -5.42
C ARG A 682 -10.14 -11.33 -5.63
N GLN A 683 -10.96 -10.63 -6.41
CA GLN A 683 -10.81 -9.19 -6.68
C GLN A 683 -11.25 -8.35 -5.49
N ASP A 684 -12.39 -8.70 -4.86
CA ASP A 684 -12.84 -8.09 -3.60
C ASP A 684 -11.74 -8.26 -2.51
N THR A 685 -11.14 -9.46 -2.41
CA THR A 685 -10.02 -9.75 -1.51
C THR A 685 -8.76 -8.96 -1.83
N LEU A 686 -8.34 -8.85 -3.10
CA LEU A 686 -7.13 -8.08 -3.46
C LEU A 686 -7.28 -6.60 -3.08
N ALA A 687 -8.42 -5.98 -3.38
CA ALA A 687 -8.70 -4.60 -3.00
C ALA A 687 -8.76 -4.39 -1.47
N HIS A 688 -9.24 -5.38 -0.71
CA HIS A 688 -9.19 -5.34 0.76
C HIS A 688 -7.75 -5.52 1.27
N VAL A 689 -6.98 -6.44 0.68
CA VAL A 689 -5.58 -6.70 1.06
C VAL A 689 -4.67 -5.48 0.82
N GLU A 690 -4.92 -4.69 -0.23
CA GLU A 690 -4.25 -3.40 -0.47
C GLU A 690 -4.54 -2.34 0.60
N THR A 691 -5.59 -2.52 1.42
CA THR A 691 -6.03 -1.57 2.47
C THR A 691 -6.01 -2.17 3.89
N MET A 692 -5.50 -3.39 4.04
CA MET A 692 -5.52 -4.19 5.26
C MET A 692 -4.59 -3.60 6.34
N VAL A 693 -5.11 -3.39 7.56
CA VAL A 693 -4.33 -2.77 8.65
C VAL A 693 -3.56 -3.85 9.43
N PRO A 694 -2.25 -3.66 9.73
CA PRO A 694 -1.46 -4.60 10.52
C PRO A 694 -2.12 -4.90 11.88
N THR A 695 -2.34 -6.17 12.22
CA THR A 695 -3.02 -6.54 13.48
C THR A 695 -2.21 -6.21 14.75
N GLY A 696 -0.94 -5.80 14.60
CA GLY A 696 0.00 -5.59 15.71
C GLY A 696 -0.08 -4.24 16.44
N THR A 697 -0.92 -3.30 16.00
CA THR A 697 -1.05 -1.96 16.61
C THR A 697 -2.28 -1.78 17.50
N GLN A 698 -2.96 -2.86 17.89
CA GLN A 698 -4.06 -2.83 18.86
C GLN A 698 -3.57 -2.74 20.32
N GLU A 699 -2.85 -1.66 20.65
CA GLU A 699 -3.12 -1.04 21.95
C GLU A 699 -4.51 -0.41 21.86
N ILE A 700 -5.50 -1.05 22.49
CA ILE A 700 -6.78 -0.40 22.73
C ILE A 700 -6.55 0.60 23.87
N VAL A 701 -6.05 1.79 23.52
CA VAL A 701 -5.88 2.90 24.45
C VAL A 701 -7.27 3.39 24.85
N LEU A 702 -7.82 2.79 25.91
CA LEU A 702 -8.91 3.37 26.70
C LEU A 702 -8.34 4.55 27.51
N GLY A 703 -8.08 5.64 26.80
CA GLY A 703 -7.61 6.90 27.36
C GLY A 703 -8.44 8.04 26.77
N GLU A 704 -9.06 8.82 27.64
CA GLU A 704 -9.81 10.02 27.25
C GLU A 704 -8.83 11.11 26.78
N THR A 705 -9.09 11.71 25.62
CA THR A 705 -8.46 12.98 25.25
C THR A 705 -9.36 14.14 25.66
N ALA A 706 -8.74 15.27 26.00
CA ALA A 706 -9.43 16.43 26.60
C ALA A 706 -10.52 17.08 25.73
N ASP A 707 -10.62 16.70 24.45
CA ASP A 707 -11.47 17.35 23.46
C ASP A 707 -12.82 16.63 23.20
N GLY A 708 -13.14 15.57 23.96
CA GLY A 708 -14.46 14.91 23.95
C GLY A 708 -14.91 14.22 22.64
N GLY A 709 -14.01 14.13 21.64
CA GLY A 709 -14.32 13.58 20.33
C GLY A 709 -14.27 12.05 20.27
N GLN A 710 -15.42 11.38 20.18
CA GLN A 710 -15.46 9.95 19.88
C GLN A 710 -14.91 9.65 18.48
N ILE A 711 -13.72 9.03 18.42
CA ILE A 711 -13.23 8.33 17.22
C ILE A 711 -13.05 6.85 17.53
N VAL A 712 -14.15 6.11 17.43
CA VAL A 712 -14.11 4.70 17.05
C VAL A 712 -15.10 4.53 15.91
N SER A 713 -14.61 4.46 14.67
CA SER A 713 -15.35 3.76 13.62
C SER A 713 -15.08 2.28 13.84
N PRO A 714 -16.02 1.47 14.36
CA PRO A 714 -15.84 0.03 14.32
C PRO A 714 -15.70 -0.40 12.86
N LEU A 715 -14.76 -1.30 12.58
CA LEU A 715 -14.75 -2.05 11.33
C LEU A 715 -16.15 -2.68 11.13
N PRO A 716 -16.74 -2.60 9.93
CA PRO A 716 -18.16 -2.92 9.73
C PRO A 716 -18.44 -4.37 10.16
N ALA A 717 -19.40 -4.52 11.08
CA ALA A 717 -19.67 -5.79 11.74
C ALA A 717 -19.88 -6.93 10.73
N LEU A 718 -18.94 -7.90 10.74
CA LEU A 718 -19.00 -9.05 9.86
C LEU A 718 -20.24 -9.90 10.20
N PRO A 719 -21.05 -10.31 9.20
CA PRO A 719 -22.10 -11.31 9.42
C PRO A 719 -21.43 -12.67 9.65
N LEU A 720 -21.21 -13.00 10.92
CA LEU A 720 -20.61 -14.24 11.40
C LEU A 720 -21.54 -14.95 12.36
N ARG A 721 -21.57 -16.28 12.28
CA ARG A 721 -22.31 -17.13 13.24
C ARG A 721 -21.51 -17.46 14.50
N TYR A 722 -20.18 -17.32 14.46
CA TYR A 722 -19.28 -17.67 15.56
C TYR A 722 -18.15 -16.65 15.71
N GLY A 723 -17.74 -16.40 16.94
CA GLY A 723 -16.71 -15.44 17.31
C GLY A 723 -15.30 -15.95 17.07
N LYS A 724 -15.07 -17.25 17.31
CA LYS A 724 -13.77 -17.91 17.15
C LYS A 724 -13.86 -19.09 16.19
N ILE A 725 -13.03 -19.07 15.16
CA ILE A 725 -12.86 -20.17 14.20
C ILE A 725 -11.58 -20.91 14.59
N ILE A 726 -11.72 -22.14 15.07
CA ILE A 726 -10.64 -22.96 15.60
C ILE A 726 -10.35 -24.10 14.61
N LEU A 727 -9.15 -24.11 14.03
CA LEU A 727 -8.68 -25.18 13.15
C LEU A 727 -8.10 -26.31 14.02
N LEU A 728 -8.69 -27.50 13.92
CA LEU A 728 -8.30 -28.71 14.66
C LEU A 728 -7.92 -29.82 13.66
N THR A 729 -6.68 -29.74 13.17
CA THR A 729 -6.07 -30.69 12.24
C THR A 729 -5.15 -31.67 12.96
N ASP A 730 -4.82 -32.79 12.31
CA ASP A 730 -3.89 -33.77 12.89
C ASP A 730 -2.45 -33.21 12.98
N ALA A 731 -1.68 -33.73 13.93
CA ALA A 731 -0.32 -33.31 14.25
C ALA A 731 0.75 -33.98 13.34
N ASP A 732 0.44 -34.08 12.05
CA ASP A 732 1.26 -34.74 11.04
C ASP A 732 1.44 -33.86 9.78
N VAL A 733 2.06 -34.42 8.73
CA VAL A 733 2.33 -33.69 7.48
C VAL A 733 1.08 -33.39 6.65
N ASP A 734 0.02 -34.19 6.80
CA ASP A 734 -1.21 -34.03 6.02
C ASP A 734 -2.18 -33.05 6.69
N GLY A 735 -2.28 -33.09 8.02
CA GLY A 735 -2.99 -32.08 8.81
C GLY A 735 -2.29 -30.72 8.78
N ALA A 736 -0.96 -30.67 8.68
CA ALA A 736 -0.22 -29.43 8.39
C ALA A 736 -0.55 -28.86 7.00
N HIS A 737 -0.62 -29.72 5.97
CA HIS A 737 -1.00 -29.32 4.61
C HIS A 737 -2.47 -28.86 4.55
N LEU A 738 -3.40 -29.55 5.22
CA LEU A 738 -4.80 -29.12 5.35
C LEU A 738 -4.91 -27.77 6.07
N ARG A 739 -4.09 -27.53 7.11
CA ARG A 739 -4.05 -26.27 7.85
C ARG A 739 -3.62 -25.10 6.97
N ILE A 740 -2.58 -25.25 6.15
CA ILE A 740 -2.14 -24.22 5.19
C ILE A 740 -3.22 -23.96 4.12
N LEU A 741 -3.87 -25.01 3.61
CA LEU A 741 -4.99 -24.90 2.67
C LEU A 741 -6.19 -24.15 3.29
N LEU A 742 -6.53 -24.41 4.55
CA LEU A 742 -7.59 -23.73 5.30
C LEU A 742 -7.26 -22.26 5.57
N LEU A 743 -6.04 -21.96 6.02
CA LEU A 743 -5.61 -20.59 6.28
C LEU A 743 -5.64 -19.75 5.00
N GLY A 744 -5.09 -20.28 3.90
CA GLY A 744 -5.14 -19.63 2.58
C GLY A 744 -6.57 -19.48 2.04
N LEU A 745 -7.45 -20.48 2.22
CA LEU A 745 -8.85 -20.41 1.83
C LEU A 745 -9.59 -19.31 2.60
N LEU A 746 -9.48 -19.27 3.93
CA LEU A 746 -10.10 -18.24 4.76
C LEU A 746 -9.56 -16.85 4.42
N PHE A 747 -8.24 -16.70 4.25
CA PHE A 747 -7.61 -15.43 3.89
C PHE A 747 -8.10 -14.93 2.53
N ARG A 748 -8.24 -15.81 1.54
CA ARG A 748 -8.72 -15.44 0.20
C ARG A 748 -10.23 -15.21 0.13
N ILE A 749 -11.02 -15.72 1.08
CA ILE A 749 -12.48 -15.53 1.14
C ILE A 749 -12.87 -14.30 1.96
N CYS A 750 -12.21 -14.04 3.09
CA CYS A 750 -12.49 -12.92 3.98
C CYS A 750 -11.25 -12.58 4.83
N PRO A 751 -10.34 -11.70 4.34
CA PRO A 751 -9.14 -11.29 5.09
C PRO A 751 -9.45 -10.69 6.47
N GLN A 752 -10.63 -10.05 6.58
CA GLN A 752 -11.13 -9.38 7.78
C GLN A 752 -11.22 -10.32 9.00
N LEU A 753 -11.36 -11.63 8.78
CA LEU A 753 -11.27 -12.65 9.84
C LEU A 753 -9.94 -12.58 10.61
N TYR A 754 -8.85 -12.18 9.95
CA TYR A 754 -7.52 -12.03 10.54
C TYR A 754 -7.29 -10.63 11.12
N GLU A 755 -7.91 -9.57 10.57
CA GLU A 755 -7.88 -8.22 11.15
C GLU A 755 -8.59 -8.17 12.52
N HIS A 756 -9.73 -8.85 12.63
CA HIS A 756 -10.37 -9.08 13.93
C HIS A 756 -9.69 -10.19 14.75
N GLY A 757 -8.71 -10.91 14.17
CA GLY A 757 -8.01 -12.04 14.78
C GLY A 757 -8.97 -13.10 15.33
N ARG A 758 -9.99 -13.48 14.54
CA ARG A 758 -11.01 -14.50 14.86
C ARG A 758 -10.58 -15.91 14.47
N VAL A 759 -9.41 -16.08 13.85
CA VAL A 759 -8.85 -17.38 13.41
C VAL A 759 -7.80 -17.90 14.39
N TYR A 760 -7.93 -19.17 14.79
CA TYR A 760 -7.09 -19.84 15.77
C TYR A 760 -6.71 -21.24 15.28
N ILE A 761 -5.53 -21.73 15.71
CA ILE A 761 -5.10 -23.13 15.56
C ILE A 761 -5.13 -23.77 16.95
N ALA A 762 -5.71 -24.97 17.07
CA ALA A 762 -5.65 -25.76 18.30
C ALA A 762 -4.33 -26.54 18.41
N CYS A 763 -3.76 -26.62 19.61
CA CYS A 763 -2.52 -27.34 19.88
C CYS A 763 -2.77 -28.61 20.72
N PRO A 764 -3.14 -29.76 20.09
CA PRO A 764 -3.23 -31.03 20.80
C PRO A 764 -1.84 -31.51 21.28
N PRO A 765 -1.75 -32.30 22.37
CA PRO A 765 -0.49 -32.86 22.83
C PRO A 765 0.03 -33.95 21.90
N LEU A 766 1.35 -34.04 21.73
CA LEU A 766 2.01 -35.07 20.93
C LEU A 766 2.11 -36.41 21.68
N TYR A 767 2.29 -36.36 23.00
CA TYR A 767 2.54 -37.53 23.84
C TYR A 767 1.58 -37.66 25.02
N ARG A 768 1.21 -38.90 25.33
CA ARG A 768 0.56 -39.32 26.59
C ARG A 768 1.47 -40.26 27.34
N ILE A 769 1.93 -39.83 28.51
CA ILE A 769 2.71 -40.61 29.47
C ILE A 769 1.73 -41.20 30.49
N THR A 770 1.75 -42.52 30.65
CA THR A 770 0.86 -43.26 31.56
C THR A 770 1.67 -43.90 32.68
N ASN A 771 1.38 -43.55 33.93
CA ASN A 771 2.06 -44.15 35.07
C ASN A 771 1.40 -45.50 35.43
N LEU A 772 2.05 -46.61 35.05
CA LEU A 772 1.47 -47.94 35.20
C LEU A 772 1.23 -48.32 36.67
N ARG A 773 2.10 -47.84 37.58
CA ARG A 773 1.96 -48.08 39.03
C ARG A 773 0.73 -47.36 39.63
N ARG A 774 0.38 -46.17 39.12
CA ARG A 774 -0.86 -45.46 39.50
C ARG A 774 -2.10 -45.97 38.77
N ALA A 775 -1.98 -46.35 37.50
CA ALA A 775 -3.09 -46.91 36.72
C ALA A 775 -3.59 -48.25 37.29
N ALA A 776 -2.69 -49.09 37.82
CA ALA A 776 -3.02 -50.40 38.36
C ALA A 776 -3.52 -50.38 39.83
N SER A 777 -3.33 -49.31 40.59
CA SER A 777 -3.59 -49.30 42.05
C SER A 777 -5.05 -49.02 42.43
N GLY A 778 -5.86 -48.46 41.52
CA GLY A 778 -7.34 -48.33 41.64
C GLY A 778 -7.87 -47.43 42.77
N LYS A 779 -7.04 -47.03 43.73
CA LYS A 779 -7.38 -46.10 44.82
C LYS A 779 -6.91 -44.70 44.47
N GLY A 780 -7.84 -43.75 44.47
CA GLY A 780 -7.56 -42.33 44.20
C GLY A 780 -7.03 -41.62 45.43
N ASP A 781 -5.71 -41.61 45.61
CA ASP A 781 -5.04 -40.83 46.66
C ASP A 781 -5.02 -39.33 46.31
N GLY A 782 -6.13 -38.65 46.63
CA GLY A 782 -6.28 -37.20 46.57
C GLY A 782 -6.90 -36.65 45.27
N PRO A 783 -7.49 -35.44 45.32
CA PRO A 783 -8.42 -34.97 44.29
C PRO A 783 -7.78 -34.42 42.99
N ASN A 784 -6.45 -34.32 42.87
CA ASN A 784 -5.85 -33.63 41.71
C ASN A 784 -4.45 -34.12 41.29
N ARG A 785 -4.28 -35.43 41.05
CA ARG A 785 -3.13 -35.99 40.32
C ARG A 785 -3.57 -37.10 39.36
N SER A 786 -3.75 -36.74 38.08
CA SER A 786 -4.09 -37.69 37.02
C SER A 786 -3.07 -38.83 36.88
N ALA A 787 -3.53 -40.02 36.48
CA ALA A 787 -2.65 -41.15 36.12
C ALA A 787 -1.93 -40.95 34.77
N TYR A 788 -2.31 -39.89 34.04
CA TYR A 788 -1.79 -39.49 32.75
C TYR A 788 -1.12 -38.12 32.85
N THR A 789 -0.01 -37.95 32.14
CA THR A 789 0.68 -36.68 31.92
C THR A 789 0.83 -36.49 30.40
N TYR A 790 0.75 -35.25 29.92
CA TYR A 790 0.83 -34.92 28.51
C TYR A 790 2.07 -34.07 28.23
N ALA A 791 2.57 -34.12 27.00
CA ALA A 791 3.62 -33.23 26.49
C ALA A 791 3.29 -32.80 25.05
N TRP A 792 3.54 -31.53 24.75
CA TRP A 792 3.19 -30.86 23.49
C TRP A 792 4.39 -30.71 22.55
N SER A 793 5.61 -30.89 23.03
CA SER A 793 6.84 -30.93 22.22
C SER A 793 7.74 -32.12 22.57
N ASP A 794 8.68 -32.44 21.66
CA ASP A 794 9.76 -33.39 21.93
C ASP A 794 10.75 -32.88 23.01
N ALA A 795 10.78 -31.56 23.27
CA ALA A 795 11.64 -30.93 24.27
C ALA A 795 11.07 -31.04 25.70
N GLU A 796 9.74 -31.03 25.86
CA GLU A 796 9.07 -31.28 27.15
C GLU A 796 9.13 -32.76 27.57
N LEU A 797 9.33 -33.69 26.63
CA LEU A 797 9.23 -35.11 26.88
C LEU A 797 10.20 -35.64 27.96
N PRO A 798 11.48 -35.21 28.06
CA PRO A 798 12.38 -35.59 29.15
C PRO A 798 11.96 -35.03 30.52
N GLU A 799 11.42 -33.81 30.55
CA GLU A 799 10.93 -33.16 31.79
C GLU A 799 9.67 -33.87 32.30
N ALA A 800 8.72 -34.16 31.40
CA ALA A 800 7.50 -34.90 31.71
C ALA A 800 7.76 -36.38 32.09
N LEU A 801 8.95 -36.92 31.78
CA LEU A 801 9.46 -38.21 32.28
C LEU A 801 10.27 -38.09 33.59
N GLY A 802 10.48 -36.87 34.10
CA GLY A 802 11.20 -36.58 35.33
C GLY A 802 12.68 -36.96 35.26
N CYS A 803 13.37 -36.56 34.21
CA CYS A 803 14.81 -36.77 34.04
C CYS A 803 15.59 -35.50 34.41
N ASP A 804 16.20 -35.48 35.59
CA ASP A 804 17.02 -34.36 36.06
C ASP A 804 18.28 -34.19 35.18
N MET A 805 18.29 -33.17 34.32
CA MET A 805 19.46 -32.74 33.55
C MET A 805 20.36 -31.82 34.38
N GLY A 806 20.80 -32.31 35.55
CA GLY A 806 21.49 -31.51 36.57
C GLY A 806 22.96 -31.88 36.80
N GLY A 807 23.86 -31.07 36.27
CA GLY A 807 25.21 -30.85 36.83
C GLY A 807 26.27 -31.96 36.67
N VAL A 808 27.29 -31.68 35.87
CA VAL A 808 28.65 -32.21 36.11
C VAL A 808 29.59 -31.02 36.15
N ALA A 809 30.25 -30.82 37.29
CA ALA A 809 31.37 -29.91 37.46
C ALA A 809 32.62 -30.72 37.90
N ASP A 810 33.79 -30.15 37.62
CA ASP A 810 35.15 -30.45 38.10
C ASP A 810 35.36 -31.58 39.13
N SER A 811 36.37 -32.46 39.05
CA SER A 811 37.46 -32.68 38.08
C SER A 811 38.04 -34.12 38.30
N PRO A 812 39.34 -34.47 38.15
CA PRO A 812 39.95 -34.93 36.89
C PRO A 812 40.66 -36.31 36.96
N SER A 813 40.72 -37.06 35.84
CA SER A 813 41.95 -37.80 35.37
C SER A 813 41.71 -38.76 34.18
N ALA A 814 42.45 -38.56 33.08
CA ALA A 814 43.01 -39.52 32.11
C ALA A 814 42.20 -40.73 31.51
N PRO A 815 42.60 -41.26 30.33
CA PRO A 815 43.14 -40.60 29.13
C PRO A 815 42.27 -40.86 27.87
N VAL A 816 42.62 -40.25 26.75
CA VAL A 816 41.94 -40.37 25.46
C VAL A 816 42.30 -41.68 24.76
N ASP A 817 41.30 -42.41 24.21
CA ASP A 817 41.48 -43.13 22.93
C ASP A 817 40.15 -43.62 22.29
N LYS A 818 39.69 -42.89 21.25
CA LYS A 818 38.93 -43.39 20.07
C LYS A 818 38.59 -42.24 19.11
N PRO A 819 38.58 -42.48 17.78
CA PRO A 819 38.36 -41.43 16.78
C PRO A 819 36.90 -40.99 16.70
N ALA A 820 36.69 -39.72 16.32
CA ALA A 820 35.37 -39.14 16.13
C ALA A 820 34.64 -39.78 14.94
N GLY A 821 33.50 -40.44 15.20
CA GLY A 821 32.63 -41.01 14.19
C GLY A 821 31.28 -41.43 14.78
N GLN A 822 30.19 -40.96 14.18
CA GLN A 822 28.81 -41.26 14.55
C GLN A 822 28.41 -40.86 15.99
N ILE A 823 27.96 -39.61 16.16
CA ILE A 823 26.98 -39.29 17.22
C ILE A 823 25.66 -39.92 16.79
N GLY A 824 25.48 -41.20 17.13
CA GLY A 824 24.21 -41.90 16.95
C GLY A 824 23.20 -41.45 18.00
N GLU A 825 22.02 -41.03 17.55
CA GLU A 825 20.89 -40.70 18.42
C GLU A 825 20.61 -41.87 19.39
N ARG A 826 20.54 -41.60 20.70
CA ARG A 826 20.10 -42.61 21.68
C ARG A 826 18.57 -42.70 21.62
N PRO A 827 17.98 -43.83 21.16
CA PRO A 827 16.53 -43.90 20.99
C PRO A 827 15.81 -43.83 22.34
N VAL A 828 14.86 -42.88 22.44
CA VAL A 828 14.09 -42.55 23.65
C VAL A 828 13.38 -43.77 24.26
N HIS A 829 13.06 -44.78 23.45
CA HIS A 829 12.47 -46.05 23.86
C HIS A 829 13.21 -46.82 24.97
N ARG A 830 14.48 -46.50 25.30
CA ARG A 830 15.21 -47.20 26.37
C ARG A 830 15.08 -46.58 27.77
N LEU A 831 14.24 -45.54 27.95
CA LEU A 831 14.01 -44.85 29.22
C LEU A 831 12.66 -45.18 29.92
N SER A 832 11.67 -45.71 29.20
CA SER A 832 10.34 -46.05 29.74
C SER A 832 10.40 -47.14 30.83
N ASP A 833 11.16 -48.18 30.54
CA ASP A 833 11.03 -49.48 31.20
C ASP A 833 11.58 -49.46 32.63
N ALA A 834 12.58 -48.61 32.90
CA ALA A 834 13.21 -48.46 34.20
C ALA A 834 12.32 -47.81 35.28
N LYS A 835 11.33 -46.99 34.88
CA LYS A 835 10.43 -46.26 35.80
C LYS A 835 9.01 -46.83 35.87
N GLY A 836 8.60 -47.72 34.97
CA GLY A 836 7.21 -48.18 34.86
C GLY A 836 6.27 -47.12 34.26
N LEU A 837 6.78 -46.34 33.30
CA LEU A 837 6.06 -45.30 32.58
C LEU A 837 5.85 -45.78 31.13
N SER A 838 4.61 -45.83 30.66
CA SER A 838 4.29 -46.15 29.27
C SER A 838 4.06 -44.86 28.48
N VAL A 839 4.84 -44.64 27.42
CA VAL A 839 4.70 -43.46 26.55
C VAL A 839 4.00 -43.85 25.26
N GLN A 840 2.89 -43.20 24.96
CA GLN A 840 2.21 -43.27 23.66
C GLN A 840 2.37 -41.92 22.94
N ARG A 841 2.86 -41.94 21.69
CA ARG A 841 2.74 -40.80 20.78
C ARG A 841 1.39 -40.89 20.07
N PHE A 842 0.62 -39.81 20.02
CA PHE A 842 -0.57 -39.72 19.19
C PHE A 842 -0.17 -39.54 17.73
N LYS A 843 -0.88 -40.21 16.81
CA LYS A 843 -0.69 -40.06 15.35
C LYS A 843 -1.79 -39.25 14.69
N GLY A 844 -2.98 -39.22 15.29
CA GLY A 844 -4.11 -38.41 14.86
C GLY A 844 -5.17 -38.28 15.95
N LEU A 845 -5.99 -37.25 15.87
CA LEU A 845 -7.02 -36.87 16.84
C LEU A 845 -8.09 -37.96 17.04
N GLY A 846 -8.29 -38.82 16.04
CA GLY A 846 -9.15 -40.00 16.14
C GLY A 846 -8.69 -41.03 17.19
N GLU A 847 -7.42 -41.03 17.58
CA GLU A 847 -6.87 -41.89 18.64
C GLU A 847 -7.15 -41.35 20.06
N MET A 848 -7.59 -40.10 20.20
CA MET A 848 -7.90 -39.46 21.48
C MET A 848 -9.34 -39.72 21.90
N MET A 849 -9.55 -40.23 23.11
CA MET A 849 -10.88 -40.36 23.72
C MET A 849 -11.50 -38.98 23.96
N ALA A 850 -12.82 -38.84 23.82
CA ALA A 850 -13.52 -37.55 23.94
C ALA A 850 -13.18 -36.77 25.24
N GLN A 851 -13.10 -37.46 26.38
CA GLN A 851 -12.67 -36.87 27.66
C GLN A 851 -11.25 -36.26 27.58
N GLN A 852 -10.31 -36.97 26.96
CA GLN A 852 -8.92 -36.52 26.79
C GLN A 852 -8.85 -35.30 25.86
N LEU A 853 -9.63 -35.32 24.76
CA LEU A 853 -9.71 -34.21 23.81
C LEU A 853 -10.35 -32.96 24.44
N TRP A 854 -11.31 -33.12 25.35
CA TRP A 854 -11.80 -32.03 26.20
C TRP A 854 -10.66 -31.47 27.05
N ASP A 855 -10.13 -32.28 27.96
CA ASP A 855 -9.19 -31.87 29.02
C ASP A 855 -7.88 -31.27 28.51
N THR A 856 -7.44 -31.56 27.27
CA THR A 856 -6.21 -31.01 26.70
C THR A 856 -6.40 -29.92 25.65
N THR A 857 -7.52 -29.91 24.91
CA THR A 857 -7.60 -29.21 23.62
C THR A 857 -8.88 -28.40 23.39
N MET A 858 -10.03 -28.80 23.97
CA MET A 858 -11.31 -28.10 23.75
C MET A 858 -11.78 -27.27 24.95
N ASP A 859 -11.36 -27.63 26.17
CA ASP A 859 -11.68 -26.94 27.43
C ASP A 859 -11.08 -25.51 27.46
N PRO A 860 -11.89 -24.43 27.50
CA PRO A 860 -11.38 -23.06 27.51
C PRO A 860 -10.41 -22.75 28.66
N ASP A 861 -10.54 -23.42 29.79
CA ASP A 861 -9.77 -23.12 31.00
C ASP A 861 -8.39 -23.79 31.01
N LYS A 862 -8.13 -24.72 30.07
CA LYS A 862 -6.91 -25.56 30.03
C LYS A 862 -6.16 -25.52 28.69
N ARG A 863 -6.87 -25.33 27.58
CA ARG A 863 -6.30 -25.45 26.23
C ARG A 863 -5.39 -24.26 25.87
N VAL A 864 -4.40 -24.52 25.01
CA VAL A 864 -3.62 -23.47 24.33
C VAL A 864 -4.07 -23.37 22.87
N LEU A 865 -4.35 -22.15 22.41
CA LEU A 865 -4.68 -21.83 21.01
C LEU A 865 -3.68 -20.82 20.45
N ARG A 866 -3.14 -21.07 19.26
CA ARG A 866 -2.34 -20.09 18.50
C ARG A 866 -3.31 -19.18 17.72
N ARG A 867 -3.42 -17.90 18.10
CA ARG A 867 -4.20 -16.88 17.36
C ARG A 867 -3.41 -16.44 16.13
N ILE A 868 -4.03 -16.41 14.95
CA ILE A 868 -3.35 -16.03 13.71
C ILE A 868 -3.65 -14.57 13.35
N SER A 869 -2.60 -13.78 13.20
CA SER A 869 -2.61 -12.36 12.85
C SER A 869 -1.87 -12.13 11.52
N VAL A 870 -2.27 -11.12 10.75
CA VAL A 870 -1.59 -10.74 9.51
C VAL A 870 -0.95 -9.37 9.70
N GLN A 871 0.38 -9.32 9.72
CA GLN A 871 1.13 -8.06 9.85
C GLN A 871 1.18 -7.28 8.52
N ASP A 872 1.27 -7.98 7.39
CA ASP A 872 1.31 -7.41 6.05
C ASP A 872 0.50 -8.31 5.11
N GLY A 873 -0.67 -7.82 4.67
CA GLY A 873 -1.56 -8.54 3.78
C GLY A 873 -0.98 -8.78 2.40
N MET A 874 -0.17 -7.85 1.87
CA MET A 874 0.44 -7.97 0.55
C MET A 874 1.57 -9.00 0.54
N ARG A 875 2.40 -9.01 1.59
CA ARG A 875 3.42 -10.06 1.81
C ARG A 875 2.77 -11.43 2.03
N ALA A 876 1.70 -11.51 2.82
CA ALA A 876 0.94 -12.76 3.00
C ALA A 876 0.32 -13.25 1.67
N SER A 877 -0.31 -12.36 0.91
CA SER A 877 -0.88 -12.63 -0.41
C SER A 877 0.16 -13.20 -1.39
N LYS A 878 1.35 -12.59 -1.45
CA LYS A 878 2.47 -13.03 -2.31
C LYS A 878 3.09 -14.34 -1.83
N MET A 879 3.17 -14.57 -0.52
CA MET A 879 3.66 -15.83 0.05
C MET A 879 2.70 -16.99 -0.26
N LEU A 880 1.39 -16.78 -0.15
CA LEU A 880 0.37 -17.77 -0.53
C LEU A 880 0.45 -18.11 -2.03
N GLU A 881 0.62 -17.10 -2.89
CA GLU A 881 0.79 -17.30 -4.34
C GLU A 881 2.04 -18.15 -4.65
N LEU A 882 3.20 -17.82 -4.05
CA LEU A 882 4.44 -18.56 -4.23
C LEU A 882 4.36 -20.00 -3.68
N LEU A 883 3.81 -20.19 -2.48
CA LEU A 883 3.74 -21.50 -1.83
C LEU A 883 2.64 -22.41 -2.40
N MET A 884 1.54 -21.87 -2.90
CA MET A 884 0.37 -22.67 -3.34
C MET A 884 0.04 -22.60 -4.82
N GLY A 885 0.42 -21.55 -5.56
CA GLY A 885 -0.01 -21.24 -6.94
C GLY A 885 0.44 -22.20 -8.05
N SER A 886 0.55 -21.70 -9.28
CA SER A 886 0.92 -22.51 -10.47
C SER A 886 2.43 -22.70 -10.65
N ASP A 887 3.27 -21.72 -10.26
CA ASP A 887 4.71 -21.83 -10.44
C ASP A 887 5.34 -22.89 -9.50
N VAL A 888 6.13 -23.77 -10.10
CA VAL A 888 6.86 -24.84 -9.43
C VAL A 888 8.32 -24.43 -9.18
N GLN A 889 8.90 -23.58 -10.03
CA GLN A 889 10.32 -23.24 -9.98
C GLN A 889 10.62 -22.27 -8.83
N SER A 890 9.94 -21.12 -8.74
CA SER A 890 10.16 -20.17 -7.64
C SER A 890 9.89 -20.80 -6.27
N ARG A 891 8.93 -21.73 -6.18
CA ARG A 891 8.63 -22.50 -4.96
C ARG A 891 9.74 -23.49 -4.60
N LYS A 892 10.32 -24.16 -5.60
CA LYS A 892 11.44 -25.10 -5.41
C LYS A 892 12.70 -24.38 -4.97
N GLU A 893 12.97 -23.20 -5.56
CA GLU A 893 14.06 -22.31 -5.16
C GLU A 893 13.86 -21.79 -3.73
N PHE A 894 12.65 -21.34 -3.39
CA PHE A 894 12.30 -20.95 -2.02
C PHE A 894 12.49 -22.08 -1.02
N ILE A 895 12.05 -23.31 -1.34
CA ILE A 895 12.25 -24.48 -0.48
C ILE A 895 13.75 -24.75 -0.29
N PHE A 896 14.56 -24.78 -1.35
CA PHE A 896 16.01 -24.99 -1.19
C PHE A 896 16.71 -23.88 -0.39
N ALA A 897 16.28 -22.62 -0.53
CA ALA A 897 16.87 -21.49 0.19
C ALA A 897 16.60 -21.51 1.71
N HIS A 898 15.57 -22.23 2.17
CA HIS A 898 15.16 -22.27 3.58
C HIS A 898 15.18 -23.68 4.20
N ALA A 899 15.45 -24.74 3.43
CA ALA A 899 15.39 -26.13 3.92
C ALA A 899 16.37 -26.40 5.07
N ASP A 900 17.58 -25.83 5.00
CA ASP A 900 18.64 -26.06 5.99
C ASP A 900 18.45 -25.23 7.29
N THR A 901 17.58 -24.23 7.27
CA THR A 901 17.28 -23.33 8.41
C THR A 901 15.90 -23.58 9.03
N PHE A 902 15.02 -24.31 8.33
CA PHE A 902 13.64 -24.54 8.77
C PHE A 902 13.53 -25.54 9.93
N GLN A 903 12.95 -25.09 11.06
CA GLN A 903 12.55 -25.98 12.15
C GLN A 903 11.04 -26.25 12.09
N LEU A 904 10.63 -27.50 12.33
CA LEU A 904 9.22 -27.91 12.29
C LEU A 904 8.33 -27.14 13.29
N GLN A 905 8.93 -26.60 14.36
CA GLN A 905 8.24 -25.82 15.39
C GLN A 905 7.84 -24.41 14.93
N ASP A 906 8.53 -23.88 13.91
CA ASP A 906 8.33 -22.53 13.36
C ASP A 906 7.24 -22.47 12.27
N LEU A 907 6.63 -23.61 11.91
CA LEU A 907 5.64 -23.71 10.83
C LEU A 907 4.37 -22.85 11.05
N ASP A 908 4.06 -22.48 12.30
CA ASP A 908 2.95 -21.59 12.66
C ASP A 908 3.41 -20.33 13.44
N ARG A 909 4.65 -19.84 13.22
CA ARG A 909 5.17 -18.58 13.81
C ARG A 909 5.04 -17.39 12.86
#